data_AF-A0A1C5AAR1-F1
#
_entry.id   AF-A0A1C5AAR1-F1
#
_cell.length_a   1.000
_cell.length_b   1.000
_cell.length_c   1.000
_cell.angle_alpha   90.00
_cell.angle_beta   90.00
_cell.angle_gamma   90.00
#
_symmetry.space_group_name_H-M   'P 1'
#
loop_
_entity.id
_entity.type
_entity.pdbx_description
1 polymer ?
#
loop_
_entity_poly.entity_id
_entity_poly.type
_entity_poly.pdbx_seq_one_letter_code
_entity_poly.pdbx_strand_id
1 'polypeptide(L)'
;MAALTTHNLAESYRVTQAKVATEAAAGVALAVKTLLNPANLTKSFPAYAAAAGKIIADARVKAAEQGGAFYLAHRKASGVTGAMPEIAWAPQLPAGQLATSLLVTGPVAVKKAFTMGASVPQALAAAEVKAAGAAYRHTANGGRGTIKGTAYRDAKAIGWARVSDGRPCDFCAMLASRGAVYESATTAGLTDDGDRYHDNCGCFVVPVYTRSDPIPGLGPQLEKLWKDATKRAKASQGTDEPKTASQMFRALYRERYPEGSNPSQMIADAHLDAFRLEAEKNRTVFEAKAAREAEKAAKAAAEAAAEAERIAQAAAEGMSRPKPKRENLKHVGTAGGSHGATIWEDTSTGERWIFKPQADVMNAIDVATAKLAKRVGRPAADTYAFELDGRLGSLQRMLPGGDAFPGPDSQRIDPTALSDADALALQKEHVIDWLFANHDAHKANFVRDADGQLAGIDKGQALKFFGRDRLDWTFHANEHEPIYTTIYRAFAEGKDVALQDPAQGELSVFIRSVMDMPDDDLRDLFRPYAEAAARRGWLLTGNHWKPDALEPLAAGLKPNDVSVFLDALVARKNRLAGDFAQLYARAKAERTKVEAEAKAAAAKAALVKKWKGKPAPAPPDKPKPPQVDRARYFDGWLAKVKARYEAFAPGKKLEDSLNWHHVQAVIDGENLPALEALKDGHYVDWDLYQEAADLWGDVAEAQQKADQDGDYLKALRSYKNRLTRYKRYLAEWREVNGSGGLAGMDADAVKHSSFDEGDAWATRSLTVPRGEHAEAITTYSGSSYEDWNGALRTHADPHTPPPGTWAKLTTDADGAFAPTPEAVVVHRGTTWMEFAFPDGTRTGSLPPPDPRELIGTVQVQHGYGSVSVGHRSAFSFQPVQLVIRVPAGHGATWVRPISRFPHEYEVLLQRSTRSYVHDIYQDPSGTWVVELEVLPMDADPASYAGLTPMPRAVKPPLNPYA
;
A
#
# COMPACT_ATOMS: atom_id res chain seq x y z
N MET A 1 21.58 -57.34 3.99
CA MET A 1 21.30 -56.80 5.34
C MET A 1 19.79 -56.71 5.49
N ALA A 2 19.19 -57.37 6.49
CA ALA A 2 17.78 -57.17 6.78
C ALA A 2 17.53 -55.69 7.10
N ALA A 3 16.49 -55.08 6.52
CA ALA A 3 16.13 -53.70 6.84
C ALA A 3 15.89 -53.58 8.35
N LEU A 4 16.62 -52.69 9.02
CA LEU A 4 16.42 -52.43 10.44
C LEU A 4 14.99 -51.91 10.64
N THR A 5 14.26 -52.54 11.56
CA THR A 5 12.93 -52.06 11.96
C THR A 5 13.05 -50.68 12.61
N THR A 6 11.96 -49.90 12.58
CA THR A 6 11.86 -48.62 13.31
C THR A 6 12.22 -48.77 14.80
N HIS A 7 11.91 -49.94 15.39
CA HIS A 7 12.32 -50.32 16.74
C HIS A 7 13.85 -50.37 16.90
N ASN A 8 14.55 -51.13 16.05
CA ASN A 8 16.00 -51.29 16.15
C ASN A 8 16.77 -49.98 15.89
N LEU A 9 16.23 -49.12 15.02
CA LEU A 9 16.81 -47.80 14.76
C LEU A 9 16.70 -46.87 15.97
N ALA A 10 15.55 -46.86 16.65
CA ALA A 10 15.37 -46.05 17.85
C ALA A 10 16.22 -46.56 19.02
N GLU A 11 16.37 -47.88 19.18
CA GLU A 11 17.28 -48.44 20.19
C GLU A 11 18.75 -48.13 19.89
N SER A 12 19.16 -48.23 18.63
CA SER A 12 20.51 -47.85 18.20
C SER A 12 20.80 -46.36 18.45
N TYR A 13 19.83 -45.50 18.14
CA TYR A 13 19.95 -44.06 18.43
C TYR A 13 19.98 -43.77 19.92
N ARG A 14 19.14 -44.42 20.73
CA ARG A 14 19.13 -44.30 22.19
C ARG A 14 20.51 -44.59 22.78
N VAL A 15 21.14 -45.69 22.36
CA VAL A 15 22.45 -46.12 22.85
C VAL A 15 23.56 -45.15 22.40
N THR A 16 23.54 -44.70 21.15
CA THR A 16 24.57 -43.80 20.61
C THR A 16 24.47 -42.38 21.17
N GLN A 17 23.26 -41.86 21.35
CA GLN A 17 23.03 -40.58 22.03
C GLN A 17 23.44 -40.65 23.50
N ALA A 18 23.09 -41.72 24.21
CA ALA A 18 23.47 -41.90 25.59
C ALA A 18 25.00 -41.94 25.75
N LYS A 19 25.71 -42.64 24.85
CA LYS A 19 27.18 -42.69 24.84
C LYS A 19 27.79 -41.29 24.73
N VAL A 20 27.37 -40.49 23.74
CA VAL A 20 27.91 -39.13 23.53
C VAL A 20 27.62 -38.22 24.73
N ALA A 21 26.41 -38.31 25.29
CA ALA A 21 26.02 -37.52 26.46
C ALA A 21 26.78 -37.94 27.73
N THR A 22 27.06 -39.24 27.91
CA THR A 22 27.87 -39.76 29.02
C THR A 22 29.34 -39.36 28.90
N GLU A 23 29.93 -39.43 27.70
CA GLU A 23 31.31 -38.97 27.46
C GLU A 23 31.48 -37.47 27.76
N ALA A 24 30.49 -36.65 27.41
CA ALA A 24 30.49 -35.22 27.76
C ALA A 24 30.33 -35.00 29.27
N ALA A 25 29.41 -35.71 29.91
CA ALA A 25 29.19 -35.65 31.35
C ALA A 25 30.45 -36.03 32.15
N ALA A 26 31.17 -37.04 31.69
CA ALA A 26 32.46 -37.46 32.22
C ALA A 26 33.53 -36.36 32.14
N GLY A 27 33.68 -35.73 30.96
CA GLY A 27 34.62 -34.63 30.77
C GLY A 27 34.30 -33.41 31.65
N VAL A 28 33.01 -33.10 31.84
CA VAL A 28 32.58 -32.01 32.73
C VAL A 28 32.79 -32.34 34.20
N ALA A 29 32.54 -33.58 34.63
CA ALA A 29 32.87 -34.02 36.00
C ALA A 29 34.38 -33.87 36.29
N LEU A 30 35.23 -34.22 35.31
CA LEU A 30 36.67 -34.01 35.42
C LEU A 30 37.04 -32.51 35.47
N ALA A 31 36.37 -31.67 34.69
CA ALA A 31 36.56 -30.22 34.73
C ALA A 31 36.18 -29.62 36.10
N VAL A 32 35.15 -30.15 36.78
CA VAL A 32 34.83 -29.75 38.16
C VAL A 32 35.99 -30.09 39.10
N LYS A 33 36.54 -31.32 39.04
CA LYS A 33 37.66 -31.74 39.90
C LYS A 33 38.92 -30.92 39.71
N THR A 34 39.20 -30.51 38.48
CA THR A 34 40.49 -29.96 38.08
C THR A 34 40.51 -28.43 38.05
N LEU A 35 39.39 -27.80 37.68
CA LEU A 35 39.35 -26.36 37.41
C LEU A 35 38.52 -25.58 38.43
N LEU A 36 37.64 -26.24 39.19
CA LEU A 36 36.83 -25.55 40.20
C LEU A 36 37.57 -25.53 41.54
N ASN A 37 37.94 -24.34 42.02
CA ASN A 37 38.61 -24.18 43.31
C ASN A 37 37.57 -23.84 44.40
N PRO A 38 37.32 -24.74 45.37
CA PRO A 38 36.33 -24.53 46.42
C PRO A 38 36.65 -23.36 47.36
N ALA A 39 37.93 -22.97 47.47
CA ALA A 39 38.35 -21.81 48.26
C ALA A 39 38.12 -20.46 47.52
N ASN A 40 38.01 -20.47 46.19
CA ASN A 40 37.75 -19.26 45.39
C ASN A 40 36.93 -19.58 44.14
N LEU A 41 35.64 -19.84 44.38
CA LEU A 41 34.69 -20.25 43.34
C LEU A 41 34.46 -19.15 42.29
N THR A 42 34.46 -17.88 42.67
CA THR A 42 34.24 -16.76 41.74
C THR A 42 35.39 -16.62 40.74
N LYS A 43 36.64 -16.76 41.20
CA LYS A 43 37.83 -16.64 40.34
C LYS A 43 38.04 -17.88 39.46
N SER A 44 37.68 -19.07 39.96
CA SER A 44 37.87 -20.33 39.23
C SER A 44 36.73 -20.68 38.26
N PHE A 45 35.55 -20.08 38.43
CA PHE A 45 34.38 -20.35 37.60
C PHE A 45 34.59 -20.08 36.09
N PRO A 46 35.20 -18.97 35.62
CA PRO A 46 35.35 -18.71 34.19
C PRO A 46 36.14 -19.81 33.46
N ALA A 47 37.22 -20.31 34.06
CA ALA A 47 38.05 -21.37 33.48
C ALA A 47 37.29 -22.71 33.42
N TYR A 48 36.60 -23.08 34.51
CA TYR A 48 35.72 -24.25 34.53
C TYR A 48 34.59 -24.14 33.50
N ALA A 49 33.92 -22.98 33.43
CA ALA A 49 32.79 -22.75 32.53
C ALA A 49 33.21 -22.79 31.05
N ALA A 50 34.39 -22.25 30.71
CA ALA A 50 34.93 -22.32 29.36
C ALA A 50 35.26 -23.76 28.94
N ALA A 51 35.96 -24.52 29.81
CA ALA A 51 36.32 -25.90 29.53
C ALA A 51 35.10 -26.83 29.44
N ALA A 52 34.20 -26.77 30.44
CA ALA A 52 32.97 -27.55 30.45
C ALA A 52 32.04 -27.15 29.30
N GLY A 53 31.97 -25.84 29.00
CA GLY A 53 31.17 -25.30 27.90
C GLY A 53 31.62 -25.82 26.54
N LYS A 54 32.93 -25.89 26.29
CA LYS A 54 33.48 -26.45 25.04
C LYS A 54 33.18 -27.95 24.91
N ILE A 55 33.35 -28.73 25.97
CA ILE A 55 33.05 -30.18 25.98
C ILE A 55 31.59 -30.41 25.61
N ILE A 56 30.67 -29.64 26.21
CA ILE A 56 29.24 -29.72 25.94
C ILE A 56 28.91 -29.27 24.50
N ALA A 57 29.52 -28.19 24.02
CA ALA A 57 29.28 -27.68 22.67
C ALA A 57 29.70 -28.68 21.58
N ASP A 58 30.91 -29.25 21.69
CA ASP A 58 31.42 -30.24 20.74
C ASP A 58 30.57 -31.52 20.75
N ALA A 59 30.18 -31.99 21.93
CA ALA A 59 29.33 -33.17 22.07
C ALA A 59 27.90 -32.94 21.57
N ARG A 60 27.37 -31.72 21.75
CA ARG A 60 26.05 -31.31 21.26
C ARG A 60 25.96 -31.35 19.73
N VAL A 61 27.02 -30.96 19.02
CA VAL A 61 27.10 -31.07 17.55
C VAL A 61 27.01 -32.53 17.12
N LYS A 62 27.82 -33.41 17.74
CA LYS A 62 27.78 -34.86 17.47
C LYS A 62 26.41 -35.47 17.75
N ALA A 63 25.75 -35.05 18.83
CA ALA A 63 24.39 -35.48 19.17
C ALA A 63 23.35 -35.01 18.14
N ALA A 64 23.51 -33.79 17.59
CA ALA A 64 22.66 -33.28 16.51
C ALA A 64 22.81 -34.09 15.22
N GLU A 65 24.04 -34.41 14.82
CA GLU A 65 24.35 -35.27 13.67
C GLU A 65 23.71 -36.65 13.80
N GLN A 66 23.85 -37.30 14.96
CA GLN A 66 23.20 -38.59 15.24
C GLN A 66 21.68 -38.49 15.17
N GLY A 67 21.08 -37.40 15.68
CA GLY A 67 19.65 -37.17 15.64
C GLY A 67 19.09 -36.99 14.23
N GLY A 68 19.81 -36.25 13.38
CA GLY A 68 19.46 -36.09 11.96
C GLY A 68 19.57 -37.39 11.17
N ALA A 69 20.65 -38.15 11.38
CA ALA A 69 20.85 -39.45 10.74
C ALA A 69 19.77 -40.46 11.16
N PHE A 70 19.45 -40.52 12.46
CA PHE A 70 18.35 -41.33 12.99
C PHE A 70 17.01 -40.95 12.36
N TYR A 71 16.70 -39.65 12.27
CA TYR A 71 15.44 -39.17 11.73
C TYR A 71 15.18 -39.68 10.31
N LEU A 72 16.17 -39.52 9.42
CA LEU A 72 16.06 -39.95 8.02
C LEU A 72 15.93 -41.47 7.91
N ALA A 73 16.69 -42.22 8.72
CA ALA A 73 16.62 -43.68 8.76
C ALA A 73 15.25 -44.16 9.28
N HIS A 74 14.73 -43.54 10.33
CA HIS A 74 13.43 -43.85 10.94
C HIS A 74 12.28 -43.59 9.96
N ARG A 75 12.27 -42.41 9.31
CA ARG A 75 11.27 -42.06 8.28
C ARG A 75 11.26 -43.05 7.11
N LYS A 76 12.45 -43.47 6.65
CA LYS A 76 12.60 -44.47 5.58
C LYS A 76 12.07 -45.84 6.00
N ALA A 77 12.40 -46.28 7.22
CA ALA A 77 11.96 -47.56 7.76
C ALA A 77 10.44 -47.61 8.04
N SER A 78 9.81 -46.45 8.30
CA SER A 78 8.35 -46.30 8.40
C SER A 78 7.61 -46.37 7.05
N GLY A 79 8.30 -46.56 5.92
CA GLY A 79 7.67 -46.73 4.60
C GLY A 79 7.01 -45.47 4.04
N VAL A 80 7.38 -44.29 4.54
CA VAL A 80 6.80 -43.00 4.13
C VAL A 80 7.29 -42.65 2.72
N THR A 81 6.34 -42.47 1.80
CA THR A 81 6.62 -42.08 0.40
C THR A 81 6.73 -40.56 0.25
N GLY A 82 7.51 -40.12 -0.76
CA GLY A 82 7.75 -38.70 -1.05
C GLY A 82 9.15 -38.21 -0.66
N ALA A 83 9.46 -36.96 -1.01
CA ALA A 83 10.77 -36.35 -0.79
C ALA A 83 11.20 -36.42 0.69
N MET A 84 12.49 -36.64 0.93
CA MET A 84 13.07 -36.58 2.28
C MET A 84 13.11 -35.12 2.75
N PRO A 85 12.71 -34.83 3.99
CA PRO A 85 12.78 -33.48 4.52
C PRO A 85 14.23 -33.06 4.74
N GLU A 86 14.51 -31.77 4.56
CA GLU A 86 15.79 -31.18 4.91
C GLU A 86 15.99 -31.19 6.43
N ILE A 87 17.16 -31.64 6.91
CA ILE A 87 17.47 -31.71 8.34
C ILE A 87 17.45 -30.29 8.93
N ALA A 88 16.64 -30.09 9.96
CA ALA A 88 16.66 -28.87 10.76
C ALA A 88 17.63 -29.04 11.93
N TRP A 89 18.90 -28.67 11.72
CA TRP A 89 19.92 -28.76 12.76
C TRP A 89 19.55 -27.96 14.00
N ALA A 90 19.72 -28.55 15.20
CA ALA A 90 19.47 -27.84 16.44
C ALA A 90 20.37 -26.60 16.56
N PRO A 91 19.83 -25.45 17.00
CA PRO A 91 20.62 -24.24 17.16
C PRO A 91 21.70 -24.43 18.22
N GLN A 92 22.78 -23.67 18.06
CA GLN A 92 23.84 -23.54 19.05
C GLN A 92 23.26 -23.10 20.39
N LEU A 93 23.78 -23.64 21.49
CA LEU A 93 23.26 -23.32 22.82
C LEU A 93 23.64 -21.87 23.18
N PRO A 94 22.68 -21.00 23.54
CA PRO A 94 23.00 -19.63 23.93
C PRO A 94 23.98 -19.60 25.10
N ALA A 95 25.09 -18.86 24.95
CA ALA A 95 26.18 -18.85 25.92
C ALA A 95 25.70 -18.50 27.35
N GLY A 96 24.74 -17.58 27.48
CA GLY A 96 24.13 -17.20 28.77
C GLY A 96 23.34 -18.32 29.45
N GLN A 97 22.65 -19.18 28.68
CA GLN A 97 21.89 -20.31 29.23
C GLN A 97 22.82 -21.42 29.73
N LEU A 98 23.90 -21.71 28.99
CA LEU A 98 24.91 -22.69 29.38
C LEU A 98 25.72 -22.23 30.60
N ALA A 99 26.16 -20.97 30.60
CA ALA A 99 26.88 -20.37 31.72
C ALA A 99 26.04 -20.39 33.00
N THR A 100 24.75 -20.04 32.92
CA THR A 100 23.82 -20.11 34.06
C THR A 100 23.68 -21.53 34.58
N SER A 101 23.52 -22.51 33.68
CA SER A 101 23.43 -23.93 34.07
C SER A 101 24.70 -24.38 34.81
N LEU A 102 25.89 -24.08 34.26
CA LEU A 102 27.17 -24.47 34.86
C LEU A 102 27.47 -23.73 36.16
N LEU A 103 27.01 -22.49 36.32
CA LEU A 103 27.10 -21.72 37.56
C LEU A 103 26.29 -22.39 38.67
N VAL A 104 25.05 -22.78 38.36
CA VAL A 104 24.12 -23.41 39.31
C VAL A 104 24.61 -24.81 39.70
N THR A 105 25.07 -25.61 38.73
CA THR A 105 25.49 -26.99 38.99
C THR A 105 26.92 -27.14 39.48
N GLY A 106 27.77 -26.13 39.28
CA GLY A 106 29.14 -26.08 39.80
C GLY A 106 29.25 -25.23 41.07
N PRO A 107 29.65 -23.94 40.98
CA PRO A 107 29.85 -23.08 42.15
C PRO A 107 28.72 -23.02 43.17
N VAL A 108 27.46 -22.89 42.72
CA VAL A 108 26.31 -22.79 43.64
C VAL A 108 26.04 -24.14 44.33
N ALA A 109 26.24 -25.26 43.63
CA ALA A 109 26.15 -26.59 44.23
C ALA A 109 27.20 -26.80 45.33
N VAL A 110 28.45 -26.37 45.11
CA VAL A 110 29.51 -26.41 46.13
C VAL A 110 29.13 -25.57 47.34
N LYS A 111 28.68 -24.32 47.13
CA LYS A 111 28.21 -23.43 48.22
C LYS A 111 27.07 -24.06 49.01
N LYS A 112 26.08 -24.64 48.33
CA LYS A 112 24.94 -25.31 48.97
C LYS A 112 25.38 -26.54 49.78
N ALA A 113 26.33 -27.33 49.27
CA ALA A 113 26.87 -28.46 50.00
C ALA A 113 27.60 -28.02 51.29
N PHE A 114 28.37 -26.94 51.24
CA PHE A 114 28.99 -26.36 52.43
C PHE A 114 27.97 -25.87 53.46
N THR A 115 26.88 -25.21 53.03
CA THR A 115 25.81 -24.80 53.95
C THR A 115 25.10 -25.98 54.63
N MET A 116 25.22 -27.20 54.07
CA MET A 116 24.68 -28.43 54.65
C MET A 116 25.74 -29.23 55.44
N GLY A 117 26.91 -28.64 55.71
CA GLY A 117 27.96 -29.27 56.52
C GLY A 117 28.88 -30.25 55.79
N ALA A 118 28.87 -30.27 54.44
CA ALA A 118 29.73 -31.16 53.67
C ALA A 118 31.21 -30.76 53.73
N SER A 119 32.12 -31.73 53.77
CA SER A 119 33.56 -31.51 53.58
C SER A 119 33.90 -31.07 52.15
N VAL A 120 35.10 -30.52 51.92
CA VAL A 120 35.55 -30.10 50.57
C VAL A 120 35.43 -31.22 49.52
N PRO A 121 35.87 -32.47 49.78
CA PRO A 121 35.68 -33.56 48.83
C PRO A 121 34.20 -33.89 48.56
N GLN A 122 33.35 -33.84 49.60
CA GLN A 122 31.91 -34.09 49.46
C GLN A 122 31.21 -32.98 48.67
N ALA A 123 31.62 -31.72 48.85
CA ALA A 123 31.07 -30.58 48.14
C ALA A 123 31.45 -30.57 46.65
N LEU A 124 32.69 -30.96 46.32
CA LEU A 124 33.12 -31.15 44.93
C LEU A 124 32.43 -32.34 44.28
N ALA A 125 32.31 -33.48 44.98
CA ALA A 125 31.56 -34.63 44.48
C ALA A 125 30.08 -34.30 44.18
N ALA A 126 29.44 -33.47 45.01
CA ALA A 126 28.08 -33.01 44.77
C ALA A 126 27.95 -32.12 43.52
N ALA A 127 28.96 -31.28 43.26
CA ALA A 127 29.02 -30.43 42.08
C ALA A 127 29.32 -31.24 40.81
N GLU A 128 30.19 -32.25 40.89
CA GLU A 128 30.46 -33.19 39.79
C GLU A 128 29.18 -33.87 39.30
N VAL A 129 28.40 -34.44 40.22
CA VAL A 129 27.16 -35.16 39.88
C VAL A 129 26.14 -34.22 39.20
N LYS A 130 25.98 -33.00 39.72
CA LYS A 130 25.04 -32.02 39.14
C LYS A 130 25.52 -31.48 37.80
N ALA A 131 26.81 -31.16 37.68
CA ALA A 131 27.37 -30.65 36.44
C ALA A 131 27.39 -31.70 35.32
N ALA A 132 27.68 -32.95 35.67
CA ALA A 132 27.57 -34.09 34.76
C ALA A 132 26.14 -34.27 34.25
N GLY A 133 25.13 -34.17 35.13
CA GLY A 133 23.73 -34.29 34.73
C GLY A 133 23.24 -33.17 33.82
N ALA A 134 23.68 -31.92 34.07
CA ALA A 134 23.40 -30.80 33.17
C ALA A 134 24.12 -30.94 31.82
N ALA A 135 25.38 -31.40 31.82
CA ALA A 135 26.13 -31.67 30.60
C ALA A 135 25.46 -32.74 29.73
N TYR A 136 24.96 -33.81 30.36
CA TYR A 136 24.19 -34.86 29.70
C TYR A 136 22.94 -34.28 29.02
N ARG A 137 22.15 -33.49 29.76
CA ARG A 137 20.93 -32.85 29.24
C ARG A 137 21.23 -31.92 28.06
N HIS A 138 22.20 -31.02 28.19
CA HIS A 138 22.55 -30.05 27.14
C HIS A 138 23.07 -30.71 25.87
N THR A 139 23.82 -31.81 26.02
CA THR A 139 24.29 -32.64 24.92
C THR A 139 23.14 -33.35 24.22
N ALA A 140 22.31 -34.10 24.96
CA ALA A 140 21.15 -34.82 24.42
C ALA A 140 20.13 -33.88 23.75
N ASN A 141 20.01 -32.63 24.23
CA ASN A 141 19.15 -31.62 23.62
C ASN A 141 19.57 -31.22 22.20
N GLY A 142 20.82 -31.47 21.77
CA GLY A 142 21.26 -31.28 20.38
C GLY A 142 20.56 -32.26 19.44
N GLY A 143 20.56 -33.54 19.78
CA GLY A 143 19.84 -34.57 19.02
C GLY A 143 18.32 -34.40 19.09
N ARG A 144 17.76 -34.15 20.28
CA ARG A 144 16.32 -33.92 20.47
C ARG A 144 15.81 -32.71 19.68
N GLY A 145 16.57 -31.61 19.69
CA GLY A 145 16.22 -30.41 18.94
C GLY A 145 16.22 -30.65 17.43
N THR A 146 17.18 -31.44 16.93
CA THR A 146 17.30 -31.75 15.50
C THR A 146 16.16 -32.65 15.02
N ILE A 147 15.81 -33.69 15.78
CA ILE A 147 14.65 -34.55 15.49
C ILE A 147 13.36 -33.72 15.49
N LYS A 148 13.17 -32.88 16.53
CA LYS A 148 12.00 -32.02 16.68
C LYS A 148 11.85 -31.06 15.49
N GLY A 149 12.91 -30.33 15.17
CA GLY A 149 12.91 -29.36 14.07
C GLY A 149 12.65 -30.02 12.71
N THR A 150 13.28 -31.17 12.46
CA THR A 150 13.16 -31.88 11.17
C THR A 150 11.74 -32.42 10.99
N ALA A 151 11.10 -32.93 12.04
CA ALA A 151 9.72 -33.38 11.92
C ALA A 151 8.68 -32.27 11.75
N TYR A 152 8.91 -31.05 12.25
CA TYR A 152 8.04 -29.93 11.93
C TYR A 152 8.07 -29.54 10.44
N ARG A 153 9.16 -29.87 9.74
CA ARG A 153 9.29 -29.64 8.30
C ARG A 153 8.75 -30.80 7.46
N ASP A 154 8.37 -31.92 8.08
CA ASP A 154 7.86 -33.11 7.40
C ASP A 154 6.33 -33.19 7.51
N ALA A 155 5.63 -32.73 6.48
CA ALA A 155 4.16 -32.69 6.41
C ALA A 155 3.48 -34.06 6.48
N LYS A 156 4.25 -35.16 6.47
CA LYS A 156 3.73 -36.54 6.56
C LYS A 156 3.67 -37.07 7.99
N ALA A 157 4.29 -36.43 8.96
CA ALA A 157 4.17 -36.83 10.36
C ALA A 157 2.75 -36.53 10.88
N ILE A 158 2.05 -37.54 11.41
CA ILE A 158 0.65 -37.44 11.85
C ILE A 158 0.50 -37.37 13.38
N GLY A 159 1.62 -37.43 14.11
CA GLY A 159 1.65 -37.38 15.57
C GLY A 159 3.04 -37.66 16.13
N TRP A 160 3.12 -37.75 17.45
CA TRP A 160 4.37 -37.96 18.19
C TRP A 160 4.21 -39.10 19.21
N ALA A 161 5.33 -39.77 19.48
CA ALA A 161 5.45 -40.73 20.57
C ALA A 161 6.71 -40.45 21.39
N ARG A 162 6.67 -40.73 22.69
CA ARG A 162 7.83 -40.68 23.57
C ARG A 162 8.54 -42.03 23.56
N VAL A 163 9.85 -42.01 23.34
CA VAL A 163 10.74 -43.16 23.50
C VAL A 163 11.50 -43.00 24.80
N SER A 164 11.38 -44.00 25.68
CA SER A 164 12.07 -44.00 26.96
C SER A 164 13.57 -44.30 26.78
N ASP A 165 14.34 -43.94 27.79
CA ASP A 165 15.77 -44.30 27.91
C ASP A 165 16.02 -45.78 28.26
N GLY A 166 14.96 -46.57 28.41
CA GLY A 166 15.03 -47.99 28.70
C GLY A 166 14.34 -48.37 30.00
N ARG A 167 14.37 -47.55 31.06
CA ARG A 167 13.61 -47.77 32.33
C ARG A 167 13.35 -46.42 33.04
N PRO A 168 12.38 -45.63 32.57
CA PRO A 168 12.15 -44.25 33.04
C PRO A 168 11.43 -44.20 34.41
N CYS A 169 11.28 -43.02 35.03
CA CYS A 169 10.41 -42.86 36.20
C CYS A 169 8.94 -43.20 35.87
N ASP A 170 8.10 -43.45 36.88
CA ASP A 170 6.71 -43.86 36.68
C ASP A 170 5.88 -42.82 35.89
N PHE A 171 6.18 -41.53 36.02
CA PHE A 171 5.59 -40.45 35.23
C PHE A 171 6.01 -40.53 33.75
N CYS A 172 7.31 -40.63 33.46
CA CYS A 172 7.79 -40.72 32.08
C CYS A 172 7.40 -42.07 31.42
N ALA A 173 7.34 -43.15 32.20
CA ALA A 173 6.80 -44.44 31.78
C ALA A 173 5.32 -44.33 31.39
N MET A 174 4.55 -43.59 32.19
CA MET A 174 3.15 -43.29 31.91
C MET A 174 2.98 -42.46 30.64
N LEU A 175 3.89 -41.51 30.36
CA LEU A 175 3.83 -40.78 29.10
C LEU A 175 4.24 -41.64 27.89
N ALA A 176 5.25 -42.50 28.04
CA ALA A 176 5.68 -43.42 27.00
C ALA A 176 4.66 -44.52 26.71
N SER A 177 3.81 -44.91 27.67
CA SER A 177 2.77 -45.93 27.49
C SER A 177 1.63 -45.52 26.55
N ARG A 178 1.48 -44.22 26.28
CA ARG A 178 0.30 -43.67 25.61
C ARG A 178 0.22 -43.91 24.10
N GLY A 179 1.30 -44.33 23.43
CA GLY A 179 1.21 -44.47 21.98
C GLY A 179 1.61 -43.23 21.20
N ALA A 180 1.35 -43.33 19.91
CA ALA A 180 1.37 -42.25 18.92
C ALA A 180 0.18 -41.28 19.06
N VAL A 181 -0.06 -40.78 20.26
CA VAL A 181 -1.27 -39.98 20.58
C VAL A 181 -0.98 -38.51 20.85
N TYR A 182 0.29 -38.11 20.83
CA TYR A 182 0.66 -36.73 21.12
C TYR A 182 0.57 -35.89 19.85
N GLU A 183 -0.17 -34.79 19.94
CA GLU A 183 -0.36 -33.83 18.84
C GLU A 183 0.90 -32.98 18.57
N SER A 184 1.85 -32.92 19.51
CA SER A 184 3.09 -32.16 19.33
C SER A 184 4.29 -32.79 20.03
N ALA A 185 5.49 -32.52 19.51
CA ALA A 185 6.75 -32.84 20.20
C ALA A 185 6.87 -32.19 21.58
N THR A 186 6.21 -31.04 21.76
CA THR A 186 6.22 -30.32 23.03
C THR A 186 5.42 -31.08 24.09
N THR A 187 4.20 -31.52 23.77
CA THR A 187 3.36 -32.28 24.71
C THR A 187 3.86 -33.70 24.92
N ALA A 188 4.47 -34.32 23.89
CA ALA A 188 5.19 -35.60 24.05
C ALA A 188 6.43 -35.46 24.94
N GLY A 189 6.98 -34.25 25.03
CA GLY A 189 8.23 -33.91 25.69
C GLY A 189 8.10 -33.40 27.13
N LEU A 190 6.94 -33.31 27.77
CA LEU A 190 6.85 -32.76 29.14
C LEU A 190 7.33 -33.71 30.27
N THR A 191 7.90 -33.15 31.34
CA THR A 191 8.12 -33.80 32.65
C THR A 191 7.02 -33.43 33.64
N ASP A 192 7.03 -34.02 34.82
CA ASP A 192 6.10 -33.76 35.93
C ASP A 192 6.19 -32.32 36.47
N ASP A 193 7.39 -31.75 36.47
CA ASP A 193 7.64 -30.37 36.90
C ASP A 193 7.35 -29.30 35.82
N GLY A 194 6.79 -29.68 34.66
CA GLY A 194 6.47 -28.76 33.55
C GLY A 194 7.65 -28.40 32.64
N ASP A 195 8.86 -28.85 32.97
CA ASP A 195 10.04 -28.78 32.11
C ASP A 195 9.99 -29.81 30.97
N ARG A 196 10.82 -29.64 29.94
CA ARG A 196 10.87 -30.61 28.82
C ARG A 196 11.75 -31.83 29.14
N TYR A 197 12.91 -31.64 29.73
CA TYR A 197 13.78 -32.77 30.08
C TYR A 197 14.64 -32.43 31.30
N HIS A 198 14.70 -33.32 32.29
CA HIS A 198 15.52 -33.15 33.48
C HIS A 198 16.99 -33.54 33.23
N ASP A 199 17.87 -33.17 34.17
CA ASP A 199 19.27 -33.62 34.19
C ASP A 199 19.33 -35.16 34.31
N ASN A 200 20.31 -35.79 33.66
CA ASN A 200 20.44 -37.26 33.55
C ASN A 200 19.30 -37.98 32.79
N CYS A 201 18.41 -37.26 32.10
CA CYS A 201 17.34 -37.87 31.30
C CYS A 201 17.84 -38.31 29.92
N GLY A 202 17.65 -39.58 29.53
CA GLY A 202 17.95 -40.09 28.19
C GLY A 202 16.74 -40.18 27.24
N CYS A 203 15.53 -39.82 27.70
CA CYS A 203 14.31 -39.95 26.90
C CYS A 203 14.33 -39.04 25.66
N PHE A 204 13.62 -39.40 24.60
CA PHE A 204 13.43 -38.53 23.43
C PHE A 204 12.05 -38.75 22.82
N VAL A 205 11.71 -37.99 21.79
CA VAL A 205 10.44 -38.11 21.08
C VAL A 205 10.70 -38.44 19.61
N VAL A 206 9.82 -39.23 19.02
CA VAL A 206 9.88 -39.63 17.61
C VAL A 206 8.59 -39.22 16.90
N PRO A 207 8.66 -38.83 15.62
CA PRO A 207 7.46 -38.66 14.80
C PRO A 207 6.81 -40.01 14.52
N VAL A 208 5.49 -40.00 14.38
CA VAL A 208 4.70 -41.15 13.97
C VAL A 208 4.06 -40.88 12.62
N TYR A 209 4.07 -41.88 11.73
CA TYR A 209 3.59 -41.79 10.37
C TYR A 209 2.39 -42.70 10.10
N THR A 210 2.23 -43.78 10.86
CA THR A 210 1.00 -44.55 10.89
C THR A 210 0.54 -44.79 12.33
N ARG A 211 -0.77 -44.72 12.62
CA ARG A 211 -1.31 -44.99 13.97
C ARG A 211 -1.15 -46.47 14.39
N SER A 212 -0.78 -47.34 13.45
CA SER A 212 -0.46 -48.74 13.64
C SER A 212 1.03 -49.00 13.92
N ASP A 213 1.90 -47.97 13.83
CA ASP A 213 3.33 -48.14 14.10
C ASP A 213 3.52 -48.50 15.60
N PRO A 214 4.17 -49.64 15.92
CA PRO A 214 4.50 -49.93 17.31
C PRO A 214 5.51 -48.89 17.82
N ILE A 215 5.24 -48.31 18.99
CA ILE A 215 6.21 -47.37 19.60
C ILE A 215 7.52 -48.13 19.87
N PRO A 216 8.68 -47.58 19.49
CA PRO A 216 9.97 -48.18 19.81
C PRO A 216 10.28 -48.27 21.32
N GLY A 217 11.22 -49.12 21.70
CA GLY A 217 11.65 -49.31 23.09
C GLY A 217 10.62 -50.02 23.99
N LEU A 218 10.49 -49.59 25.26
CA LEU A 218 9.55 -50.19 26.22
C LEU A 218 8.05 -49.92 25.94
N GLY A 219 7.73 -49.08 24.95
CA GLY A 219 6.36 -48.62 24.66
C GLY A 219 5.29 -49.71 24.71
N PRO A 220 5.44 -50.86 24.01
CA PRO A 220 4.44 -51.93 24.01
C PRO A 220 4.23 -52.60 25.38
N GLN A 221 5.28 -52.71 26.19
CA GLN A 221 5.21 -53.29 27.54
C GLN A 221 4.51 -52.33 28.51
N LEU A 222 4.79 -51.02 28.37
CA LEU A 222 4.17 -49.95 29.15
C LEU A 222 2.71 -49.76 28.76
N GLU A 223 2.35 -49.88 27.49
CA GLU A 223 0.97 -49.85 27.02
C GLU A 223 0.15 -50.99 27.62
N LYS A 224 0.71 -52.21 27.68
CA LYS A 224 0.07 -53.36 28.35
C LYS A 224 -0.17 -53.10 29.84
N LEU A 225 0.81 -52.51 30.52
CA LEU A 225 0.69 -52.11 31.92
C LEU A 225 -0.37 -51.01 32.12
N TRP A 226 -0.49 -50.07 31.19
CA TRP A 226 -1.53 -49.03 31.19
C TRP A 226 -2.94 -49.60 31.00
N LYS A 227 -3.09 -50.59 30.13
CA LYS A 227 -4.36 -51.31 29.94
C LYS A 227 -4.78 -52.07 31.21
N ASP A 228 -3.85 -52.75 31.88
CA ASP A 228 -4.12 -53.41 33.17
C ASP A 228 -4.48 -52.39 34.27
N ALA A 229 -3.69 -51.31 34.38
CA ALA A 229 -3.96 -50.20 35.31
C ALA A 229 -5.36 -49.59 35.12
N THR A 230 -5.78 -49.37 33.87
CA THR A 230 -7.09 -48.81 33.55
C THR A 230 -8.22 -49.76 33.94
N LYS A 231 -8.04 -51.07 33.71
CA LYS A 231 -9.02 -52.10 34.10
C LYS A 231 -9.19 -52.15 35.63
N ARG A 232 -8.07 -52.15 36.37
CA ARG A 232 -8.08 -52.18 37.85
C ARG A 232 -8.60 -50.88 38.46
N ALA A 233 -8.30 -49.72 37.89
CA ALA A 233 -8.83 -48.43 38.32
C ALA A 233 -10.37 -48.35 38.18
N LYS A 234 -10.92 -48.93 37.10
CA LYS A 234 -12.38 -49.06 36.93
C LYS A 234 -13.00 -49.99 37.97
N ALA A 235 -12.35 -51.10 38.29
CA ALA A 235 -12.80 -52.03 39.32
C ALA A 235 -12.73 -51.44 40.74
N SER A 236 -11.87 -50.44 40.99
CA SER A 236 -11.82 -49.70 42.27
C SER A 236 -12.88 -48.60 42.40
N GLN A 237 -13.72 -48.36 41.38
CA GLN A 237 -14.81 -47.40 41.48
C GLN A 237 -15.93 -48.00 42.37
N GLY A 238 -16.15 -47.42 43.55
CA GLY A 238 -17.11 -47.91 44.55
C GLY A 238 -16.49 -48.56 45.80
N THR A 239 -15.16 -48.60 45.91
CA THR A 239 -14.44 -48.91 47.15
C THR A 239 -14.14 -47.65 47.96
N ASP A 240 -13.76 -47.77 49.23
CA ASP A 240 -13.44 -46.65 50.13
C ASP A 240 -12.28 -45.75 49.64
N GLU A 241 -11.41 -46.23 48.74
CA GLU A 241 -10.29 -45.46 48.18
C GLU A 241 -10.16 -45.63 46.65
N PRO A 242 -11.01 -44.96 45.84
CA PRO A 242 -11.00 -45.11 44.39
C PRO A 242 -9.74 -44.47 43.77
N LYS A 243 -9.03 -45.21 42.92
CA LYS A 243 -7.84 -44.71 42.21
C LYS A 243 -8.15 -44.41 40.74
N THR A 244 -7.62 -43.31 40.24
CA THR A 244 -7.59 -43.02 38.80
C THR A 244 -6.67 -44.00 38.06
N ALA A 245 -6.84 -44.14 36.74
CA ALA A 245 -5.96 -44.97 35.90
C ALA A 245 -4.47 -44.56 36.02
N SER A 246 -4.19 -43.25 36.15
CA SER A 246 -2.83 -42.74 36.37
C SER A 246 -2.27 -43.12 37.74
N GLN A 247 -3.07 -42.99 38.82
CA GLN A 247 -2.65 -43.41 40.16
C GLN A 247 -2.43 -44.92 40.23
N MET A 248 -3.31 -45.70 39.60
CA MET A 248 -3.19 -47.15 39.50
C MET A 248 -1.97 -47.57 38.67
N PHE A 249 -1.70 -46.90 37.55
CA PHE A 249 -0.53 -47.18 36.72
C PHE A 249 0.76 -46.93 37.48
N ARG A 250 0.87 -45.78 38.16
CA ARG A 250 2.05 -45.47 38.98
C ARG A 250 2.24 -46.48 40.10
N ALA A 251 1.16 -46.92 40.76
CA ALA A 251 1.22 -47.96 41.78
C ALA A 251 1.71 -49.31 41.21
N LEU A 252 1.11 -49.79 40.10
CA LEU A 252 1.52 -51.04 39.44
C LEU A 252 2.92 -50.96 38.84
N TYR A 253 3.31 -49.80 38.34
CA TYR A 253 4.67 -49.56 37.84
C TYR A 253 5.68 -49.64 38.98
N ARG A 254 5.40 -49.00 40.13
CA ARG A 254 6.25 -49.10 41.33
C ARG A 254 6.23 -50.48 41.97
N GLU A 255 5.13 -51.22 41.90
CA GLU A 255 5.08 -52.61 42.37
C GLU A 255 5.91 -53.55 41.47
N ARG A 256 5.80 -53.36 40.15
CA ARG A 256 6.56 -54.12 39.14
C ARG A 256 8.03 -53.71 39.07
N TYR A 257 8.33 -52.46 39.43
CA TYR A 257 9.66 -51.85 39.47
C TYR A 257 9.83 -51.05 40.77
N PRO A 258 10.00 -51.70 41.94
CA PRO A 258 10.20 -51.07 43.25
C PRO A 258 11.27 -49.98 43.28
N GLU A 259 11.15 -49.03 44.22
CA GLU A 259 12.19 -48.04 44.51
C GLU A 259 13.54 -48.73 44.79
N GLY A 260 14.62 -48.29 44.16
CA GLY A 260 15.92 -48.98 44.20
C GLY A 260 16.08 -50.18 43.26
N SER A 261 15.00 -50.69 42.65
CA SER A 261 15.06 -51.70 41.56
C SER A 261 15.03 -51.07 40.16
N ASN A 262 14.88 -49.74 40.10
CA ASN A 262 14.99 -48.96 38.88
C ASN A 262 16.44 -49.00 38.41
N PRO A 263 16.77 -49.68 37.30
CA PRO A 263 18.09 -49.67 36.76
C PRO A 263 18.41 -48.39 36.04
N SER A 264 17.56 -47.39 35.85
CA SER A 264 18.13 -46.07 35.56
C SER A 264 18.80 -45.47 36.79
N GLN A 265 18.44 -45.91 38.00
CA GLN A 265 19.19 -45.68 39.24
C GLN A 265 20.33 -46.70 39.39
N MET A 266 20.11 -48.00 39.18
CA MET A 266 21.20 -49.00 39.25
C MET A 266 22.15 -48.98 38.05
N ILE A 267 21.79 -48.40 36.89
CA ILE A 267 22.63 -48.08 35.72
C ILE A 267 23.11 -46.64 35.84
N ALA A 268 22.45 -45.72 36.54
CA ALA A 268 23.13 -44.48 36.95
C ALA A 268 24.24 -44.81 37.94
N ASP A 269 24.03 -45.73 38.88
CA ASP A 269 24.99 -46.23 39.87
C ASP A 269 25.98 -47.21 39.25
N ALA A 270 25.57 -48.15 38.39
CA ALA A 270 26.49 -49.04 37.65
C ALA A 270 27.15 -48.39 36.45
N HIS A 271 26.60 -47.33 35.83
CA HIS A 271 27.36 -46.45 34.96
C HIS A 271 28.21 -45.50 35.77
N LEU A 272 27.84 -45.05 36.98
CA LEU A 272 28.76 -44.32 37.86
C LEU A 272 29.94 -45.20 38.26
N ASP A 273 29.70 -46.48 38.58
CA ASP A 273 30.69 -47.44 39.04
C ASP A 273 31.47 -48.03 37.87
N ALA A 274 30.86 -48.31 36.71
CA ALA A 274 31.58 -48.61 35.48
C ALA A 274 32.36 -47.41 34.96
N PHE A 275 31.84 -46.18 35.15
CA PHE A 275 32.57 -44.94 34.88
C PHE A 275 33.73 -44.74 35.84
N ARG A 276 33.56 -45.02 37.13
CA ARG A 276 34.65 -45.01 38.13
C ARG A 276 35.70 -46.08 37.81
N LEU A 277 35.29 -47.31 37.46
CA LEU A 277 36.20 -48.41 37.07
C LEU A 277 36.92 -48.14 35.75
N GLU A 278 36.25 -47.58 34.75
CA GLU A 278 36.84 -47.24 33.44
C GLU A 278 37.74 -46.01 33.54
N ALA A 279 37.37 -45.03 34.39
CA ALA A 279 38.21 -43.89 34.75
C ALA A 279 39.41 -44.28 35.61
N GLU A 280 39.31 -45.32 36.44
CA GLU A 280 40.44 -45.90 37.21
C GLU A 280 41.36 -46.75 36.31
N LYS A 281 40.81 -47.59 35.42
CA LYS A 281 41.59 -48.40 34.46
C LYS A 281 42.40 -47.55 33.48
N ASN A 282 41.85 -46.44 33.04
CA ASN A 282 42.47 -45.55 32.07
C ASN A 282 43.03 -44.27 32.73
N ARG A 283 43.10 -44.24 34.07
CA ARG A 283 43.42 -43.06 34.88
C ARG A 283 44.68 -42.35 34.41
N THR A 284 45.77 -43.07 34.22
CA THR A 284 47.07 -42.50 33.79
C THR A 284 47.06 -41.99 32.34
N VAL A 285 46.28 -42.60 31.45
CA VAL A 285 46.15 -42.18 30.04
C VAL A 285 45.22 -40.97 29.91
N PHE A 286 44.13 -40.93 30.67
CA PHE A 286 43.24 -39.76 30.76
C PHE A 286 43.89 -38.61 31.52
N GLU A 287 44.62 -38.86 32.60
CA GLU A 287 45.36 -37.83 33.36
C GLU A 287 46.50 -37.23 32.51
N ALA A 288 47.27 -38.04 31.76
CA ALA A 288 48.33 -37.53 30.89
C ALA A 288 47.80 -36.77 29.65
N LYS A 289 46.69 -37.23 29.05
CA LYS A 289 46.04 -36.56 27.92
C LYS A 289 45.29 -35.30 28.38
N ALA A 290 44.60 -35.35 29.51
CA ALA A 290 43.91 -34.21 30.11
C ALA A 290 44.89 -33.18 30.67
N ALA A 291 46.04 -33.58 31.21
CA ALA A 291 47.08 -32.64 31.66
C ALA A 291 47.72 -31.90 30.46
N ARG A 292 48.02 -32.61 29.36
CA ARG A 292 48.52 -31.95 28.11
C ARG A 292 47.48 -31.03 27.48
N GLU A 293 46.21 -31.45 27.42
CA GLU A 293 45.14 -30.61 26.90
C GLU A 293 44.80 -29.46 27.87
N ALA A 294 44.95 -29.63 29.19
CA ALA A 294 44.76 -28.59 30.19
C ALA A 294 45.93 -27.59 30.22
N GLU A 295 47.17 -28.02 30.00
CA GLU A 295 48.33 -27.12 29.86
C GLU A 295 48.24 -26.32 28.56
N LYS A 296 47.85 -26.97 27.45
CA LYS A 296 47.55 -26.30 26.18
C LYS A 296 46.36 -25.34 26.31
N ALA A 297 45.31 -25.74 27.03
CA ALA A 297 44.16 -24.88 27.30
C ALA A 297 44.47 -23.77 28.29
N ALA A 298 45.37 -23.96 29.26
CA ALA A 298 45.79 -22.93 30.21
C ALA A 298 46.70 -21.89 29.54
N LYS A 299 47.61 -22.32 28.66
CA LYS A 299 48.40 -21.41 27.83
C LYS A 299 47.51 -20.64 26.86
N ALA A 300 46.59 -21.34 26.17
CA ALA A 300 45.59 -20.70 25.32
C ALA A 300 44.64 -19.77 26.11
N ALA A 301 44.31 -20.10 27.36
CA ALA A 301 43.48 -19.26 28.24
C ALA A 301 44.23 -18.04 28.75
N ALA A 302 45.54 -18.13 29.01
CA ALA A 302 46.38 -16.99 29.36
C ALA A 302 46.57 -16.05 28.15
N GLU A 303 46.81 -16.61 26.96
CA GLU A 303 46.86 -15.85 25.70
C GLU A 303 45.49 -15.22 25.39
N ALA A 304 44.39 -15.95 25.60
CA ALA A 304 43.03 -15.44 25.45
C ALA A 304 42.66 -14.40 26.53
N ALA A 305 43.20 -14.48 27.74
CA ALA A 305 42.99 -13.49 28.78
C ALA A 305 43.75 -12.19 28.47
N ALA A 306 45.00 -12.29 28.01
CA ALA A 306 45.75 -11.15 27.51
C ALA A 306 45.05 -10.52 26.28
N GLU A 307 44.53 -11.35 25.38
CA GLU A 307 43.75 -10.86 24.24
C GLU A 307 42.43 -10.22 24.67
N ALA A 308 41.72 -10.81 25.64
CA ALA A 308 40.50 -10.24 26.20
C ALA A 308 40.75 -8.90 26.91
N GLU A 309 41.89 -8.74 27.57
CA GLU A 309 42.30 -7.46 28.15
C GLU A 309 42.58 -6.41 27.06
N ARG A 310 43.26 -6.79 25.97
CA ARG A 310 43.46 -5.90 24.81
C ARG A 310 42.13 -5.54 24.14
N ILE A 311 41.21 -6.48 24.02
CA ILE A 311 39.85 -6.25 23.49
C ILE A 311 39.06 -5.35 24.43
N ALA A 312 39.19 -5.52 25.75
CA ALA A 312 38.54 -4.67 26.74
C ALA A 312 39.10 -3.24 26.72
N GLN A 313 40.40 -3.07 26.52
CA GLN A 313 41.03 -1.75 26.31
C GLN A 313 40.55 -1.11 25.00
N ALA A 314 40.48 -1.88 23.92
CA ALA A 314 39.89 -1.40 22.66
C ALA A 314 38.45 -0.94 22.86
N ALA A 315 37.63 -1.74 23.54
CA ALA A 315 36.24 -1.43 23.84
C ALA A 315 36.11 -0.18 24.73
N ALA A 316 37.00 0.01 25.71
CA ALA A 316 37.05 1.22 26.52
C ALA A 316 37.41 2.47 25.70
N GLU A 317 38.22 2.31 24.65
CA GLU A 317 38.48 3.36 23.66
C GLU A 317 37.39 3.49 22.59
N GLY A 318 36.32 2.68 22.64
CA GLY A 318 35.24 2.69 21.66
C GLY A 318 35.55 1.98 20.34
N MET A 319 36.55 1.10 20.33
CA MET A 319 37.00 0.31 19.17
C MET A 319 36.67 -1.18 19.35
N SER A 320 36.50 -1.90 18.24
CA SER A 320 36.19 -3.33 18.22
C SER A 320 37.41 -4.24 18.16
N ARG A 321 38.55 -3.72 17.69
CA ARG A 321 39.81 -4.46 17.56
C ARG A 321 40.89 -3.75 18.37
N PRO A 322 41.81 -4.48 19.02
CA PRO A 322 42.96 -3.88 19.70
C PRO A 322 43.81 -3.01 18.79
N LYS A 323 44.38 -1.94 19.37
CA LYS A 323 45.43 -1.15 18.74
C LYS A 323 46.62 -2.05 18.38
N PRO A 324 47.07 -2.10 17.11
CA PRO A 324 48.22 -2.90 16.73
C PRO A 324 49.49 -2.47 17.46
N LYS A 325 50.39 -3.42 17.71
CA LYS A 325 51.74 -3.09 18.17
C LYS A 325 52.57 -2.60 17.00
N ARG A 326 53.35 -1.54 17.22
CA ARG A 326 54.23 -0.96 16.19
C ARG A 326 55.17 -2.01 15.60
N GLU A 327 55.77 -2.87 16.42
CA GLU A 327 56.70 -3.92 15.97
C GLU A 327 56.07 -4.98 15.04
N ASN A 328 54.74 -5.11 15.06
CA ASN A 328 54.03 -6.08 14.23
C ASN A 328 53.57 -5.49 12.88
N LEU A 329 53.63 -4.18 12.70
CA LEU A 329 53.18 -3.53 11.48
C LEU A 329 54.29 -3.53 10.42
N LYS A 330 54.03 -4.16 9.28
CA LYS A 330 54.92 -4.17 8.12
C LYS A 330 54.32 -3.38 6.97
N HIS A 331 55.09 -2.46 6.37
CA HIS A 331 54.65 -1.72 5.19
C HIS A 331 54.49 -2.66 4.00
N VAL A 332 53.33 -2.60 3.34
CA VAL A 332 52.99 -3.47 2.19
C VAL A 332 52.56 -2.71 0.94
N GLY A 333 52.39 -1.39 1.00
CA GLY A 333 52.11 -0.58 -0.19
C GLY A 333 51.59 0.82 0.11
N THR A 334 51.13 1.51 -0.92
CA THR A 334 50.46 2.81 -0.84
C THR A 334 48.95 2.66 -1.03
N ALA A 335 48.16 3.36 -0.23
CA ALA A 335 46.72 3.47 -0.45
C ALA A 335 46.43 4.58 -1.48
N GLY A 336 45.39 4.42 -2.30
CA GLY A 336 44.94 5.48 -3.20
C GLY A 336 44.45 6.72 -2.44
N GLY A 337 44.68 7.93 -2.98
CA GLY A 337 44.27 9.21 -2.39
C GLY A 337 45.39 10.26 -2.30
N SER A 338 45.02 11.52 -2.05
CA SER A 338 45.87 12.71 -2.33
C SER A 338 46.93 13.07 -1.28
N HIS A 339 47.22 12.24 -0.27
CA HIS A 339 48.00 12.68 0.91
C HIS A 339 49.02 11.67 1.47
N GLY A 340 49.53 10.74 0.67
CA GLY A 340 50.63 9.85 1.08
C GLY A 340 50.23 8.76 2.10
N ALA A 341 48.99 8.29 2.03
CA ALA A 341 48.50 7.19 2.85
C ALA A 341 49.20 5.86 2.47
N THR A 342 49.59 5.09 3.48
CA THR A 342 50.34 3.83 3.32
C THR A 342 49.57 2.66 3.89
N ILE A 343 49.73 1.48 3.30
CA ILE A 343 49.08 0.23 3.72
C ILE A 343 50.11 -0.58 4.52
N TRP A 344 49.67 -1.04 5.67
CA TRP A 344 50.45 -1.83 6.61
C TRP A 344 49.70 -3.12 6.94
N GLU A 345 50.43 -4.21 7.07
CA GLU A 345 49.89 -5.50 7.48
C GLU A 345 50.41 -5.81 8.88
N ASP A 346 49.52 -6.13 9.81
CA ASP A 346 49.88 -6.63 11.13
C ASP A 346 50.26 -8.10 11.00
N THR A 347 51.55 -8.43 11.13
CA THR A 347 52.07 -9.79 10.95
C THR A 347 51.56 -10.78 11.99
N SER A 348 50.96 -10.31 13.08
CA SER A 348 50.37 -11.17 14.13
C SER A 348 48.92 -11.56 13.86
N THR A 349 48.18 -10.74 13.11
CA THR A 349 46.75 -10.94 12.84
C THR A 349 46.42 -11.13 11.36
N GLY A 350 47.31 -10.73 10.45
CA GLY A 350 47.09 -10.64 9.01
C GLY A 350 46.18 -9.48 8.60
N GLU A 351 45.72 -8.65 9.54
CA GLU A 351 44.84 -7.52 9.24
C GLU A 351 45.61 -6.39 8.56
N ARG A 352 44.96 -5.75 7.59
CA ARG A 352 45.51 -4.58 6.88
C ARG A 352 44.99 -3.29 7.48
N TRP A 353 45.88 -2.32 7.56
CA TRP A 353 45.67 -1.01 8.14
C TRP A 353 46.16 0.07 7.19
N ILE A 354 45.44 1.17 7.09
CA ILE A 354 45.85 2.37 6.36
C ILE A 354 46.39 3.36 7.38
N PHE A 355 47.63 3.79 7.20
CA PHE A 355 48.25 4.86 7.97
C PHE A 355 48.24 6.16 7.16
N LYS A 356 47.57 7.19 7.68
CA LYS A 356 47.50 8.54 7.09
C LYS A 356 48.34 9.50 7.92
N PRO A 357 49.55 9.89 7.48
CA PRO A 357 50.38 10.84 8.21
C PRO A 357 49.77 12.25 8.13
N GLN A 358 49.39 12.83 9.27
CA GLN A 358 48.66 14.10 9.32
C GLN A 358 48.73 14.79 10.70
N ALA A 359 48.26 16.04 10.76
CA ALA A 359 48.25 16.83 11.98
C ALA A 359 47.39 16.22 13.10
N ASP A 360 47.73 16.54 14.35
CA ASP A 360 47.01 16.13 15.57
C ASP A 360 45.49 16.41 15.49
N VAL A 361 45.10 17.57 14.96
CA VAL A 361 43.69 17.94 14.75
C VAL A 361 42.97 16.99 13.77
N MET A 362 43.65 16.55 12.71
CA MET A 362 43.08 15.61 11.72
C MET A 362 43.01 14.18 12.29
N ASN A 363 43.96 13.80 13.16
CA ASN A 363 43.89 12.53 13.87
C ASN A 363 42.73 12.51 14.88
N ALA A 364 42.52 13.62 15.58
CA ALA A 364 41.44 13.75 16.54
C ALA A 364 40.06 13.64 15.86
N ILE A 365 39.87 14.22 14.67
CA ILE A 365 38.60 14.11 13.93
C ILE A 365 38.35 12.69 13.40
N ASP A 366 39.36 12.04 12.81
CA ASP A 366 39.24 10.65 12.34
C ASP A 366 38.84 9.71 13.49
N VAL A 367 39.51 9.84 14.64
CA VAL A 367 39.20 9.04 15.83
C VAL A 367 37.81 9.35 16.38
N ALA A 368 37.43 10.63 16.50
CA ALA A 368 36.13 11.04 17.04
C ALA A 368 34.96 10.52 16.19
N THR A 369 35.04 10.66 14.86
CA THR A 369 34.00 10.19 13.93
C THR A 369 33.87 8.67 13.93
N ALA A 370 34.99 7.93 13.97
CA ALA A 370 34.96 6.47 14.07
C ALA A 370 34.33 5.97 15.39
N LYS A 371 34.70 6.60 16.52
CA LYS A 371 34.10 6.31 17.83
C LYS A 371 32.61 6.62 17.85
N LEU A 372 32.20 7.77 17.32
CA LEU A 372 30.80 8.17 17.24
C LEU A 372 29.99 7.14 16.45
N ALA A 373 30.44 6.78 15.24
CA ALA A 373 29.76 5.81 14.39
C ALA A 373 29.57 4.47 15.11
N LYS A 374 30.62 3.92 15.73
CA LYS A 374 30.53 2.68 16.54
C LYS A 374 29.59 2.82 17.73
N ARG A 375 29.65 3.95 18.44
CA ARG A 375 28.83 4.23 19.63
C ARG A 375 27.33 4.23 19.31
N VAL A 376 26.95 4.71 18.13
CA VAL A 376 25.57 4.72 17.67
C VAL A 376 25.21 3.46 16.85
N GLY A 377 26.05 2.43 16.87
CA GLY A 377 25.77 1.14 16.25
C GLY A 377 25.94 1.10 14.73
N ARG A 378 26.79 1.97 14.15
CA ARG A 378 27.16 1.93 12.74
C ARG A 378 28.48 1.20 12.52
N PRO A 379 28.61 0.44 11.41
CA PRO A 379 29.89 -0.07 10.96
C PRO A 379 30.88 1.07 10.71
N ALA A 380 32.06 0.98 11.31
CA ALA A 380 33.16 1.90 11.07
C ALA A 380 34.51 1.22 11.30
N ALA A 381 35.54 1.72 10.60
CA ALA A 381 36.91 1.25 10.77
C ALA A 381 37.42 1.52 12.19
N ASP A 382 38.11 0.55 12.77
CA ASP A 382 38.88 0.79 14.00
C ASP A 382 39.98 1.80 13.68
N THR A 383 40.01 2.91 14.43
CA THR A 383 40.80 4.09 14.08
C THR A 383 41.54 4.62 15.28
N TYR A 384 42.86 4.73 15.17
CA TYR A 384 43.73 5.17 16.27
C TYR A 384 44.60 6.35 15.87
N ALA A 385 44.81 7.29 16.79
CA ALA A 385 45.98 8.16 16.72
C ALA A 385 47.24 7.30 16.98
N PHE A 386 48.16 7.31 16.03
CA PHE A 386 49.29 6.38 15.99
C PHE A 386 50.56 7.10 15.54
N GLU A 387 51.69 6.75 16.14
CA GLU A 387 53.00 7.18 15.68
C GLU A 387 53.68 6.01 14.97
N LEU A 388 53.97 6.20 13.69
CA LEU A 388 54.62 5.20 12.86
C LEU A 388 55.75 5.87 12.09
N ASP A 389 56.94 5.29 12.15
CA ASP A 389 58.16 5.83 11.55
C ASP A 389 58.44 7.31 11.87
N GLY A 390 58.20 7.71 13.12
CA GLY A 390 58.46 9.07 13.62
C GLY A 390 57.48 10.13 13.11
N ARG A 391 56.40 9.71 12.45
CA ARG A 391 55.32 10.59 12.01
C ARG A 391 54.05 10.26 12.78
N LEU A 392 53.36 11.30 13.25
CA LEU A 392 52.03 11.17 13.81
C LEU A 392 51.00 11.04 12.68
N GLY A 393 50.01 10.19 12.85
CA GLY A 393 48.94 9.98 11.86
C GLY A 393 47.77 9.18 12.41
N SER A 394 46.77 8.94 11.57
CA SER A 394 45.64 8.07 11.89
C SER A 394 45.88 6.69 11.28
N LEU A 395 45.72 5.64 12.10
CA LEU A 395 45.82 4.25 11.70
C LEU A 395 44.41 3.66 11.65
N GLN A 396 43.93 3.31 10.46
CA GLN A 396 42.55 2.92 10.19
C GLN A 396 42.51 1.48 9.64
N ARG A 397 41.74 0.60 10.26
CA ARG A 397 41.60 -0.78 9.79
C ARG A 397 40.90 -0.83 8.43
N MET A 398 41.47 -1.57 7.49
CA MET A 398 40.81 -1.83 6.21
C MET A 398 39.66 -2.83 6.43
N LEU A 399 38.44 -2.41 6.08
CA LEU A 399 37.28 -3.29 6.16
C LEU A 399 37.34 -4.34 5.04
N PRO A 400 37.01 -5.62 5.32
CA PRO A 400 37.32 -6.72 4.41
C PRO A 400 36.30 -6.90 3.27
N GLY A 401 35.16 -6.21 3.28
CA GLY A 401 34.08 -6.39 2.30
C GLY A 401 34.27 -5.64 0.98
N GLY A 402 35.27 -4.76 0.89
CA GLY A 402 35.58 -4.00 -0.33
C GLY A 402 34.58 -2.87 -0.62
N ASP A 403 34.60 -2.34 -1.85
CA ASP A 403 33.76 -1.22 -2.26
C ASP A 403 32.26 -1.53 -2.13
N ALA A 404 31.48 -0.64 -1.52
CA ALA A 404 30.04 -0.87 -1.35
C ALA A 404 29.27 -0.79 -2.67
N PHE A 405 29.79 0.03 -3.59
CA PHE A 405 29.23 0.27 -4.91
C PHE A 405 30.37 0.16 -5.93
N PRO A 406 30.59 -1.01 -6.56
CA PRO A 406 31.66 -1.15 -7.56
C PRO A 406 31.31 -0.41 -8.86
N GLY A 407 32.33 -0.06 -9.65
CA GLY A 407 32.17 0.52 -10.99
C GLY A 407 33.23 1.60 -11.32
N PRO A 408 33.31 2.05 -12.58
CA PRO A 408 34.39 2.93 -13.03
C PRO A 408 34.28 4.38 -12.50
N ASP A 409 33.06 4.83 -12.16
CA ASP A 409 32.84 6.14 -11.54
C ASP A 409 33.06 6.03 -10.02
N SER A 410 33.97 6.82 -9.45
CA SER A 410 34.27 6.83 -8.02
C SER A 410 33.44 7.84 -7.21
N GLN A 411 32.62 8.65 -7.90
CA GLN A 411 31.88 9.77 -7.34
C GLN A 411 30.37 9.49 -7.27
N ARG A 412 29.76 9.02 -8.36
CA ARG A 412 28.29 8.96 -8.50
C ARG A 412 27.72 7.54 -8.39
N ILE A 413 26.53 7.43 -7.81
CA ILE A 413 25.69 6.23 -7.83
C ILE A 413 24.46 6.43 -8.70
N ASP A 414 23.81 5.34 -9.11
CA ASP A 414 22.42 5.35 -9.55
C ASP A 414 21.50 5.15 -8.34
N PRO A 415 20.75 6.16 -7.88
CA PRO A 415 19.88 6.04 -6.71
C PRO A 415 18.75 5.03 -6.89
N THR A 416 18.34 4.75 -8.14
CA THR A 416 17.23 3.82 -8.43
C THR A 416 17.64 2.35 -8.39
N ALA A 417 18.95 2.09 -8.37
CA ALA A 417 19.52 0.75 -8.21
C ALA A 417 19.84 0.40 -6.75
N LEU A 418 19.59 1.32 -5.81
CA LEU A 418 19.82 1.07 -4.38
C LEU A 418 18.81 0.07 -3.84
N SER A 419 19.29 -0.89 -3.04
CA SER A 419 18.41 -1.70 -2.20
C SER A 419 17.83 -0.88 -1.05
N ASP A 420 16.66 -1.27 -0.53
CA ASP A 420 16.05 -0.63 0.65
C ASP A 420 17.01 -0.58 1.85
N ALA A 421 17.82 -1.64 2.03
CA ALA A 421 18.80 -1.73 3.09
C ALA A 421 19.96 -0.74 2.89
N ASP A 422 20.49 -0.61 1.67
CA ASP A 422 21.55 0.35 1.36
C ASP A 422 21.04 1.80 1.43
N ALA A 423 19.80 2.06 0.97
CA ALA A 423 19.15 3.37 1.09
C ALA A 423 18.98 3.78 2.56
N LEU A 424 18.48 2.87 3.41
CA LEU A 424 18.37 3.09 4.85
C LEU A 424 19.75 3.29 5.50
N ALA A 425 20.74 2.47 5.14
CA ALA A 425 22.10 2.62 5.65
C ALA A 425 22.69 3.99 5.31
N LEU A 426 22.54 4.45 4.07
CA LEU A 426 22.98 5.78 3.64
C LEU A 426 22.22 6.90 4.36
N GLN A 427 20.91 6.75 4.64
CA GLN A 427 20.18 7.72 5.46
C GLN A 427 20.72 7.79 6.89
N LYS A 428 21.07 6.64 7.50
CA LYS A 428 21.69 6.61 8.83
C LYS A 428 23.09 7.25 8.84
N GLU A 429 23.89 7.00 7.80
CA GLU A 429 25.18 7.70 7.63
C GLU A 429 24.99 9.20 7.43
N HIS A 430 23.96 9.63 6.70
CA HIS A 430 23.64 11.05 6.52
C HIS A 430 23.32 11.74 7.84
N VAL A 431 22.62 11.08 8.77
CA VAL A 431 22.33 11.61 10.11
C VAL A 431 23.62 11.90 10.88
N ILE A 432 24.59 10.99 10.80
CA ILE A 432 25.89 11.15 11.45
C ILE A 432 26.72 12.25 10.76
N ASP A 433 26.78 12.22 9.43
CA ASP A 433 27.54 13.20 8.65
C ASP A 433 26.96 14.62 8.80
N TRP A 434 25.64 14.76 8.94
CA TRP A 434 25.00 16.03 9.28
C TRP A 434 25.40 16.53 10.67
N LEU A 435 25.44 15.64 11.67
CA LEU A 435 25.80 15.99 13.05
C LEU A 435 27.17 16.68 13.11
N PHE A 436 28.17 16.19 12.37
CA PHE A 436 29.49 16.81 12.31
C PHE A 436 29.77 17.53 10.98
N ALA A 437 28.76 17.96 10.23
CA ALA A 437 28.91 18.77 9.02
C ALA A 437 29.90 18.21 7.97
N ASN A 438 29.90 16.89 7.75
CA ASN A 438 30.63 16.27 6.65
C ASN A 438 29.79 16.30 5.37
N HIS A 439 30.24 17.09 4.40
CA HIS A 439 29.58 17.29 3.10
C HIS A 439 30.40 16.73 1.93
N ASP A 440 31.26 15.74 2.19
CA ASP A 440 32.17 15.15 1.19
C ASP A 440 31.86 13.67 0.90
N ALA A 441 30.75 13.15 1.43
CA ALA A 441 30.39 11.75 1.25
C ALA A 441 30.04 11.46 -0.21
N HIS A 442 30.92 10.76 -0.92
CA HIS A 442 30.69 10.27 -2.28
C HIS A 442 30.82 8.75 -2.35
N LYS A 443 30.60 8.17 -3.54
CA LYS A 443 30.54 6.71 -3.73
C LYS A 443 31.74 5.94 -3.12
N ALA A 444 32.97 6.39 -3.36
CA ALA A 444 34.18 5.76 -2.82
C ALA A 444 34.38 5.91 -1.30
N ASN A 445 33.58 6.74 -0.60
CA ASN A 445 33.59 6.81 0.87
C ASN A 445 32.76 5.69 1.52
N PHE A 446 32.20 4.77 0.75
CA PHE A 446 31.40 3.68 1.31
C PHE A 446 31.98 2.33 0.92
N VAL A 447 32.27 1.53 1.95
CA VAL A 447 32.77 0.17 1.83
C VAL A 447 31.85 -0.77 2.59
N ARG A 448 31.97 -2.07 2.33
CA ARG A 448 31.27 -3.10 3.11
C ARG A 448 32.20 -3.67 4.17
N ASP A 449 31.63 -3.97 5.34
CA ASP A 449 32.30 -4.80 6.34
C ASP A 449 32.17 -6.30 6.01
N ALA A 450 32.64 -7.15 6.92
CA ALA A 450 32.61 -8.61 6.72
C ALA A 450 31.17 -9.18 6.62
N ASP A 451 30.19 -8.49 7.19
CA ASP A 451 28.79 -8.88 7.22
C ASP A 451 28.00 -8.25 6.06
N GLY A 452 28.70 -7.57 5.14
CA GLY A 452 28.12 -6.88 3.99
C GLY A 452 27.45 -5.55 4.35
N GLN A 453 27.57 -5.09 5.59
CA GLN A 453 26.97 -3.83 6.04
C GLN A 453 27.77 -2.64 5.52
N LEU A 454 27.05 -1.59 5.13
CA LEU A 454 27.63 -0.38 4.59
C LEU A 454 28.24 0.47 5.71
N ALA A 455 29.52 0.84 5.52
CA ALA A 455 30.32 1.64 6.42
C ALA A 455 30.82 2.91 5.71
N GLY A 456 30.60 4.07 6.32
CA GLY A 456 31.21 5.32 5.87
C GLY A 456 32.68 5.39 6.27
N ILE A 457 33.57 5.65 5.33
CA ILE A 457 35.01 5.85 5.53
C ILE A 457 35.44 7.24 5.05
N ASP A 458 36.66 7.62 5.44
CA ASP A 458 37.30 8.87 5.02
C ASP A 458 36.45 10.11 5.35
N LYS A 459 36.31 10.40 6.65
CA LYS A 459 35.54 11.54 7.19
C LYS A 459 36.42 12.79 7.37
N GLY A 460 37.51 12.91 6.61
CA GLY A 460 38.52 13.95 6.80
C GLY A 460 38.03 15.38 6.57
N GLN A 461 36.89 15.58 5.92
CA GLN A 461 36.24 16.89 5.76
C GLN A 461 35.21 17.21 6.85
N ALA A 462 35.04 16.35 7.86
CA ALA A 462 34.14 16.61 8.98
C ALA A 462 34.48 17.93 9.69
N LEU A 463 33.44 18.61 10.15
CA LEU A 463 33.41 19.90 10.87
C LEU A 463 33.90 21.11 10.08
N LYS A 464 34.40 20.93 8.86
CA LYS A 464 34.85 22.01 7.97
C LYS A 464 33.78 23.07 7.74
N PHE A 465 32.53 22.63 7.58
CA PHE A 465 31.39 23.49 7.26
C PHE A 465 30.47 23.76 8.45
N PHE A 466 30.87 23.33 9.65
CA PHE A 466 29.98 23.37 10.81
C PHE A 466 29.55 24.80 11.15
N GLY A 467 28.23 25.02 11.19
CA GLY A 467 27.65 26.33 11.48
C GLY A 467 27.62 27.28 10.27
N ARG A 468 27.98 26.78 9.08
CA ARG A 468 27.90 27.48 7.78
C ARG A 468 27.22 26.61 6.70
N ASP A 469 26.58 25.54 7.13
CA ASP A 469 25.97 24.51 6.31
C ASP A 469 24.44 24.45 6.45
N ARG A 470 23.78 23.87 5.45
CA ARG A 470 22.33 23.67 5.42
C ARG A 470 21.99 22.22 5.12
N LEU A 471 21.06 21.64 5.88
CA LEU A 471 20.50 20.32 5.59
C LEU A 471 19.43 20.44 4.50
N ASP A 472 19.88 20.39 3.25
CA ASP A 472 19.02 20.46 2.08
C ASP A 472 19.68 19.81 0.87
N TRP A 473 18.93 19.11 0.01
CA TRP A 473 19.47 18.45 -1.18
C TRP A 473 19.80 19.43 -2.33
N THR A 474 19.72 20.73 -2.08
CA THR A 474 20.25 21.77 -2.97
C THR A 474 21.58 22.35 -2.48
N PHE A 475 22.03 21.98 -1.28
CA PHE A 475 23.27 22.46 -0.69
C PHE A 475 24.43 21.52 -1.00
N HIS A 476 25.48 22.02 -1.66
CA HIS A 476 26.74 21.30 -1.85
C HIS A 476 27.92 22.29 -1.80
N ALA A 477 28.74 22.19 -0.75
CA ALA A 477 29.86 23.12 -0.52
C ALA A 477 31.20 22.63 -1.11
N ASN A 478 31.25 21.39 -1.58
CA ASN A 478 32.42 20.76 -2.19
C ASN A 478 32.32 20.75 -3.73
N GLU A 479 33.45 20.47 -4.39
CA GLU A 479 33.54 20.36 -5.86
C GLU A 479 32.67 19.22 -6.41
N HIS A 480 32.50 18.16 -5.61
CA HIS A 480 31.63 17.04 -5.93
C HIS A 480 30.37 17.08 -5.06
N GLU A 481 29.28 16.65 -5.67
CA GLU A 481 28.00 16.56 -5.00
C GLU A 481 27.97 15.39 -4.00
N PRO A 482 27.47 15.60 -2.77
CA PRO A 482 27.28 14.52 -1.82
C PRO A 482 26.27 13.48 -2.31
N ILE A 483 26.52 12.22 -1.97
CA ILE A 483 25.65 11.09 -2.28
C ILE A 483 24.23 11.31 -1.74
N TYR A 484 24.11 11.94 -0.57
CA TYR A 484 22.84 12.21 0.09
C TYR A 484 21.99 13.19 -0.74
N THR A 485 22.60 14.24 -1.26
CA THR A 485 22.00 15.22 -2.16
C THR A 485 21.44 14.54 -3.41
N THR A 486 22.21 13.61 -3.99
CA THR A 486 21.79 12.82 -5.15
C THR A 486 20.54 11.97 -4.88
N ILE A 487 20.50 11.28 -3.74
CA ILE A 487 19.39 10.39 -3.36
C ILE A 487 18.11 11.17 -3.05
N TYR A 488 18.22 12.24 -2.25
CA TYR A 488 17.06 13.07 -1.90
C TYR A 488 16.50 13.81 -3.12
N ARG A 489 17.35 14.29 -4.04
CA ARG A 489 16.88 14.87 -5.30
C ARG A 489 16.13 13.84 -6.15
N ALA A 490 16.70 12.65 -6.34
CA ALA A 490 16.06 11.60 -7.14
C ALA A 490 14.67 11.22 -6.56
N PHE A 491 14.55 11.11 -5.24
CA PHE A 491 13.28 10.88 -4.58
C PHE A 491 12.27 12.02 -4.81
N ALA A 492 12.71 13.29 -4.66
CA ALA A 492 11.89 14.48 -4.89
C ALA A 492 11.42 14.60 -6.35
N GLU A 493 12.23 14.15 -7.30
CA GLU A 493 11.91 14.09 -8.74
C GLU A 493 10.94 12.93 -9.10
N GLY A 494 10.46 12.16 -8.12
CA GLY A 494 9.53 11.04 -8.37
C GLY A 494 10.18 9.74 -8.85
N LYS A 495 11.52 9.63 -8.83
CA LYS A 495 12.21 8.38 -9.19
C LYS A 495 12.00 7.32 -8.11
N ASP A 496 12.13 6.05 -8.47
CA ASP A 496 11.94 4.92 -7.55
C ASP A 496 13.15 4.77 -6.63
N VAL A 497 13.10 5.42 -5.47
CA VAL A 497 14.16 5.46 -4.47
C VAL A 497 13.52 5.20 -3.11
N ALA A 498 13.96 4.14 -2.44
CA ALA A 498 13.39 3.68 -1.17
C ALA A 498 13.84 4.51 0.05
N LEU A 499 13.59 5.82 0.04
CA LEU A 499 13.82 6.68 1.21
C LEU A 499 12.79 6.41 2.30
N GLN A 500 13.30 6.14 3.51
CA GLN A 500 12.48 5.91 4.70
C GLN A 500 12.09 7.24 5.36
N ASP A 501 10.87 7.29 5.91
CA ASP A 501 10.37 8.43 6.69
C ASP A 501 11.10 8.52 8.04
N PRO A 502 11.84 9.60 8.34
CA PRO A 502 12.61 9.74 9.58
C PRO A 502 11.73 9.86 10.83
N ALA A 503 10.43 10.10 10.69
CA ALA A 503 9.51 10.09 11.82
C ALA A 503 9.10 8.66 12.25
N GLN A 504 9.31 7.66 11.38
CA GLN A 504 8.80 6.30 11.58
C GLN A 504 9.88 5.22 11.35
N GLY A 505 9.55 3.98 11.72
CA GLY A 505 10.38 2.81 11.43
C GLY A 505 11.80 2.85 12.03
N GLU A 506 12.70 2.13 11.37
CA GLU A 506 14.06 1.90 11.86
C GLU A 506 14.93 3.17 11.81
N LEU A 507 14.72 4.05 10.84
CA LEU A 507 15.43 5.32 10.76
C LEU A 507 15.09 6.24 11.94
N SER A 508 13.83 6.31 12.34
CA SER A 508 13.39 7.07 13.52
C SER A 508 13.99 6.54 14.82
N VAL A 509 14.02 5.22 14.99
CA VAL A 509 14.68 4.58 16.14
C VAL A 509 16.17 4.92 16.18
N PHE A 510 16.85 4.89 15.04
CA PHE A 510 18.26 5.27 14.94
C PHE A 510 18.50 6.74 15.25
N ILE A 511 17.71 7.67 14.68
CA ILE A 511 17.84 9.10 14.95
C ILE A 511 17.66 9.38 16.46
N ARG A 512 16.67 8.74 17.09
CA ARG A 512 16.48 8.84 18.54
C ARG A 512 17.64 8.27 19.32
N SER A 513 18.21 7.13 18.92
CA SER A 513 19.37 6.57 19.62
C SER A 513 20.61 7.47 19.52
N VAL A 514 20.77 8.23 18.42
CA VAL A 514 21.82 9.27 18.33
C VAL A 514 21.50 10.43 19.28
N MET A 515 20.24 10.87 19.35
CA MET A 515 19.80 11.96 20.23
C MET A 515 19.91 11.63 21.72
N ASP A 516 19.63 10.38 22.09
CA ASP A 516 19.64 9.86 23.46
C ASP A 516 21.06 9.65 24.00
N MET A 517 22.10 9.78 23.15
CA MET A 517 23.49 9.80 23.61
C MET A 517 23.66 10.90 24.67
N PRO A 518 24.28 10.61 25.84
CA PRO A 518 24.57 11.64 26.83
C PRO A 518 25.34 12.81 26.21
N ASP A 519 24.97 14.04 26.56
CA ASP A 519 25.61 15.21 25.96
C ASP A 519 27.12 15.24 26.25
N ASP A 520 27.53 14.82 27.46
CA ASP A 520 28.94 14.76 27.85
C ASP A 520 29.72 13.71 27.06
N ASP A 521 29.12 12.57 26.69
CA ASP A 521 29.74 11.59 25.79
C ASP A 521 30.11 12.26 24.45
N LEU A 522 29.18 13.03 23.87
CA LEU A 522 29.44 13.74 22.60
C LEU A 522 30.51 14.84 22.78
N ARG A 523 30.47 15.58 23.90
CA ARG A 523 31.49 16.58 24.21
C ARG A 523 32.87 15.95 24.31
N ASP A 524 32.99 14.84 25.03
CA ASP A 524 34.27 14.16 25.26
C ASP A 524 34.84 13.54 23.98
N LEU A 525 33.97 13.05 23.08
CA LEU A 525 34.40 12.56 21.77
C LEU A 525 35.07 13.67 20.93
N PHE A 526 34.51 14.89 20.92
CA PHE A 526 34.96 15.97 20.03
C PHE A 526 35.86 17.02 20.70
N ARG A 527 35.99 17.01 22.04
CA ARG A 527 36.86 17.92 22.78
C ARG A 527 38.32 17.88 22.31
N PRO A 528 38.96 16.70 22.08
CA PRO A 528 40.34 16.65 21.58
C PRO A 528 40.51 17.37 20.24
N TYR A 529 39.53 17.26 19.34
CA TYR A 529 39.52 18.01 18.08
C TYR A 529 39.37 19.51 18.35
N ALA A 530 38.37 19.90 19.15
CA ALA A 530 38.05 21.29 19.39
C ALA A 530 39.23 22.06 20.00
N GLU A 531 39.92 21.46 20.97
CA GLU A 531 41.11 22.05 21.60
C GLU A 531 42.30 22.11 20.63
N ALA A 532 42.55 21.06 19.85
CA ALA A 532 43.62 21.05 18.85
C ALA A 532 43.39 22.09 17.74
N ALA A 533 42.14 22.20 17.27
CA ALA A 533 41.74 23.18 16.28
C ALA A 533 41.83 24.61 16.82
N ALA A 534 41.37 24.86 18.06
CA ALA A 534 41.45 26.18 18.69
C ALA A 534 42.89 26.64 18.92
N ARG A 535 43.80 25.74 19.37
CA ARG A 535 45.24 26.04 19.50
C ARG A 535 45.88 26.46 18.18
N ARG A 536 45.40 25.91 17.05
CA ARG A 536 45.87 26.24 15.70
C ARG A 536 45.15 27.46 15.10
N GLY A 537 44.13 27.99 15.77
CA GLY A 537 43.29 29.06 15.23
C GLY A 537 42.35 28.60 14.10
N TRP A 538 42.02 27.30 14.02
CA TRP A 538 41.27 26.70 12.92
C TRP A 538 39.77 26.52 13.23
N LEU A 539 39.40 26.42 14.51
CA LEU A 539 38.04 26.07 14.92
C LEU A 539 37.03 27.15 14.51
N LEU A 540 36.01 26.76 13.74
CA LEU A 540 34.92 27.62 13.22
C LEU A 540 35.39 28.79 12.33
N THR A 541 36.63 28.76 11.83
CA THR A 541 37.20 29.88 11.05
C THR A 541 36.85 29.84 9.56
N GLY A 542 36.56 28.65 9.01
CA GLY A 542 36.39 28.47 7.57
C GLY A 542 37.70 28.63 6.76
N ASN A 543 38.86 28.74 7.42
CA ASN A 543 40.13 28.97 6.75
C ASN A 543 40.57 27.71 6.00
N HIS A 544 40.34 27.74 4.67
CA HIS A 544 41.28 27.41 3.57
C HIS A 544 40.56 27.22 2.21
N TRP A 545 39.25 27.55 2.05
CA TRP A 545 38.48 27.12 0.86
C TRP A 545 37.39 28.11 0.41
N LYS A 546 36.93 27.96 -0.85
CA LYS A 546 36.08 28.87 -1.65
C LYS A 546 34.97 29.60 -0.84
N PRO A 547 35.08 30.92 -0.61
CA PRO A 547 34.17 31.68 0.25
C PRO A 547 32.71 31.76 -0.24
N ASP A 548 32.48 31.75 -1.56
CA ASP A 548 31.18 32.10 -2.16
C ASP A 548 30.08 31.05 -1.95
N ALA A 549 30.42 29.84 -1.48
CA ALA A 549 29.48 28.73 -1.27
C ALA A 549 29.10 28.52 0.22
N LEU A 550 29.62 29.33 1.13
CA LEU A 550 29.41 29.19 2.57
C LEU A 550 28.35 30.16 3.08
N GLU A 551 27.45 29.68 3.93
CA GLU A 551 26.59 30.58 4.69
C GLU A 551 27.42 31.41 5.70
N PRO A 552 26.91 32.57 6.13
CA PRO A 552 27.46 33.28 7.28
C PRO A 552 27.55 32.34 8.49
N LEU A 553 28.58 32.53 9.32
CA LEU A 553 28.69 31.76 10.56
C LEU A 553 27.43 31.99 11.41
N ALA A 554 26.78 30.90 11.81
CA ALA A 554 25.53 30.94 12.55
C ALA A 554 25.65 31.84 13.80
N ALA A 555 24.61 32.63 14.05
CA ALA A 555 24.58 33.57 15.16
C ALA A 555 24.89 32.89 16.50
N GLY A 556 25.75 33.51 17.31
CA GLY A 556 26.17 32.98 18.61
C GLY A 556 27.40 32.08 18.57
N LEU A 557 27.82 31.59 17.41
CA LEU A 557 29.09 30.87 17.26
C LEU A 557 30.27 31.84 17.18
N LYS A 558 31.36 31.51 17.88
CA LYS A 558 32.59 32.32 17.92
C LYS A 558 33.80 31.47 17.48
N PRO A 559 34.61 31.95 16.52
CA PRO A 559 35.88 31.33 16.15
C PRO A 559 36.75 31.00 17.37
N ASN A 560 37.32 29.79 17.39
CA ASN A 560 38.24 29.29 18.42
C ASN A 560 37.70 29.23 19.85
N ASP A 561 36.38 29.33 20.05
CA ASP A 561 35.73 29.09 21.33
C ASP A 561 35.31 27.61 21.43
N VAL A 562 36.06 26.84 22.24
CA VAL A 562 35.85 25.39 22.41
C VAL A 562 34.50 25.09 23.05
N SER A 563 34.09 25.83 24.08
CA SER A 563 32.84 25.54 24.79
C SER A 563 31.64 25.82 23.90
N VAL A 564 31.64 26.97 23.22
CA VAL A 564 30.56 27.36 22.31
C VAL A 564 30.43 26.37 21.16
N PHE A 565 31.55 25.88 20.61
CA PHE A 565 31.51 24.84 19.58
C PHE A 565 30.87 23.54 20.08
N LEU A 566 31.32 23.03 21.24
CA LEU A 566 30.81 21.77 21.79
C LEU A 566 29.32 21.87 22.15
N ASP A 567 28.88 23.00 22.70
CA ASP A 567 27.46 23.23 23.01
C ASP A 567 26.62 23.32 21.73
N ALA A 568 27.14 23.92 20.66
CA ALA A 568 26.47 23.95 19.37
C ALA A 568 26.36 22.56 18.72
N LEU A 569 27.38 21.71 18.89
CA LEU A 569 27.37 20.32 18.43
C LEU A 569 26.30 19.50 19.17
N VAL A 570 26.21 19.65 20.49
CA VAL A 570 25.14 19.07 21.32
C VAL A 570 23.77 19.60 20.90
N ALA A 571 23.63 20.91 20.67
CA ALA A 571 22.38 21.50 20.21
C ALA A 571 21.95 20.95 18.84
N ARG A 572 22.90 20.66 17.93
CA ARG A 572 22.61 20.00 16.65
C ARG A 572 22.18 18.54 16.85
N LYS A 573 22.86 17.76 17.70
CA LYS A 573 22.42 16.41 18.09
C LYS A 573 20.97 16.42 18.53
N ASN A 574 20.61 17.33 19.44
CA ASN A 574 19.27 17.38 20.03
C ASN A 574 18.16 17.86 19.07
N ARG A 575 18.51 18.29 17.84
CA ARG A 575 17.54 18.68 16.80
C ARG A 575 17.43 17.71 15.63
N LEU A 576 18.20 16.61 15.59
CA LEU A 576 18.27 15.69 14.45
C LEU A 576 16.89 15.19 13.97
N ALA A 577 15.99 14.81 14.87
CA ALA A 577 14.64 14.38 14.49
C ALA A 577 13.85 15.48 13.77
N GLY A 578 13.93 16.72 14.26
CA GLY A 578 13.29 17.87 13.62
C GLY A 578 13.92 18.22 12.28
N ASP A 579 15.25 18.24 12.21
CA ASP A 579 16.01 18.55 11.01
C ASP A 579 15.67 17.58 9.87
N PHE A 580 15.71 16.27 10.14
CA PHE A 580 15.43 15.24 9.13
C PHE A 580 13.94 15.14 8.77
N ALA A 581 13.03 15.35 9.73
CA ALA A 581 11.60 15.43 9.44
C ALA A 581 11.31 16.58 8.45
N GLN A 582 11.94 17.73 8.63
CA GLN A 582 11.79 18.86 7.72
C GLN A 582 12.39 18.57 6.33
N LEU A 583 13.59 17.98 6.26
CA LEU A 583 14.21 17.57 4.99
C LEU A 583 13.28 16.61 4.21
N TYR A 584 12.79 15.56 4.88
CA TYR A 584 11.92 14.57 4.26
C TYR A 584 10.57 15.17 3.85
N ALA A 585 9.97 16.02 4.68
CA ALA A 585 8.72 16.69 4.36
C ALA A 585 8.84 17.57 3.11
N ARG A 586 9.92 18.34 2.97
CA ARG A 586 10.18 19.12 1.75
C ARG A 586 10.32 18.20 0.52
N ALA A 587 11.10 17.12 0.62
CA ALA A 587 11.32 16.20 -0.50
C ALA A 587 10.03 15.49 -0.93
N LYS A 588 9.23 15.05 0.06
CA LYS A 588 7.93 14.39 -0.18
C LYS A 588 6.90 15.34 -0.79
N ALA A 589 6.91 16.63 -0.41
CA ALA A 589 6.04 17.63 -1.01
C ALA A 589 6.33 17.81 -2.50
N GLU A 590 7.60 17.91 -2.90
CA GLU A 590 8.00 17.98 -4.31
C GLU A 590 7.63 16.69 -5.07
N ARG A 591 7.90 15.52 -4.48
CA ARG A 591 7.50 14.23 -5.06
C ARG A 591 6.01 14.16 -5.34
N THR A 592 5.19 14.60 -4.38
CA THR A 592 3.73 14.56 -4.49
C THR A 592 3.23 15.42 -5.66
N LYS A 593 3.85 16.58 -5.90
CA LYS A 593 3.53 17.44 -7.05
C LYS A 593 3.82 16.71 -8.37
N VAL A 594 5.02 16.15 -8.51
CA VAL A 594 5.45 15.42 -9.72
C VAL A 594 4.56 14.21 -10.00
N GLU A 595 4.22 13.42 -8.97
CA GLU A 595 3.33 12.26 -9.11
C GLU A 595 1.90 12.66 -9.52
N ALA A 596 1.37 13.77 -8.99
CA ALA A 596 0.07 14.31 -9.37
C ALA A 596 0.04 14.76 -10.84
N GLU A 597 1.08 15.46 -11.28
CA GLU A 597 1.25 15.89 -12.68
C GLU A 597 1.37 14.69 -13.62
N ALA A 598 2.17 13.68 -13.26
CA ALA A 598 2.32 12.45 -14.05
C ALA A 598 0.99 11.68 -14.16
N LYS A 599 0.23 11.58 -13.06
CA LYS A 599 -1.10 10.94 -13.06
C LYS A 599 -2.10 11.69 -13.93
N ALA A 600 -2.11 13.02 -13.87
CA ALA A 600 -2.97 13.86 -14.71
C ALA A 600 -2.61 13.70 -16.20
N ALA A 601 -1.31 13.70 -16.54
CA ALA A 601 -0.83 13.49 -17.89
C ALA A 601 -1.21 12.09 -18.43
N ALA A 602 -1.06 11.04 -17.61
CA ALA A 602 -1.45 9.68 -17.97
C ALA A 602 -2.96 9.54 -18.19
N ALA A 603 -3.79 10.17 -17.33
CA ALA A 603 -5.24 10.20 -17.50
C ALA A 603 -5.64 10.89 -18.82
N LYS A 604 -5.02 12.03 -19.13
CA LYS A 604 -5.24 12.75 -20.40
C LYS A 604 -4.80 11.91 -21.61
N ALA A 605 -3.65 11.26 -21.54
CA ALA A 605 -3.17 10.37 -22.60
C ALA A 605 -4.12 9.16 -22.82
N ALA A 606 -4.70 8.61 -21.75
CA ALA A 606 -5.69 7.54 -21.84
C ALA A 606 -6.99 8.00 -22.52
N LEU A 607 -7.48 9.21 -22.23
CA LEU A 607 -8.64 9.80 -22.92
C LEU A 607 -8.35 10.00 -24.42
N VAL A 608 -7.19 10.57 -24.76
CA VAL A 608 -6.76 10.75 -26.16
C VAL A 608 -6.71 9.41 -26.88
N LYS A 609 -6.08 8.39 -26.31
CA LYS A 609 -6.03 7.03 -26.87
C LYS A 609 -7.43 6.42 -27.05
N LYS A 610 -8.35 6.72 -26.14
CA LYS A 610 -9.71 6.20 -26.17
C LYS A 610 -10.55 6.80 -27.28
N TRP A 611 -10.46 8.11 -27.55
CA TRP A 611 -11.44 8.84 -28.37
C TRP A 611 -10.90 9.54 -29.62
N LYS A 612 -9.59 9.79 -29.73
CA LYS A 612 -9.03 10.54 -30.86
C LYS A 612 -9.29 9.80 -32.18
N GLY A 613 -9.91 10.48 -33.14
CA GLY A 613 -10.22 9.94 -34.47
C GLY A 613 -11.35 8.90 -34.50
N LYS A 614 -12.09 8.72 -33.40
CA LYS A 614 -13.28 7.85 -33.36
C LYS A 614 -14.56 8.66 -33.54
N PRO A 615 -15.63 8.08 -34.12
CA PRO A 615 -16.92 8.75 -34.19
C PRO A 615 -17.48 9.07 -32.79
N ALA A 616 -18.30 10.12 -32.71
CA ALA A 616 -19.00 10.46 -31.48
C ALA A 616 -19.87 9.26 -31.03
N PRO A 617 -19.97 9.00 -29.71
CA PRO A 617 -20.86 7.97 -29.21
C PRO A 617 -22.31 8.27 -29.61
N ALA A 618 -23.08 7.24 -29.99
CA ALA A 618 -24.49 7.40 -30.34
C ALA A 618 -25.40 7.42 -29.09
N PRO A 619 -26.50 8.18 -29.09
CA PRO A 619 -27.49 8.13 -28.02
C PRO A 619 -28.17 6.75 -28.00
N PRO A 620 -28.47 6.19 -26.81
CA PRO A 620 -29.18 4.91 -26.72
C PRO A 620 -30.66 5.05 -27.05
N ASP A 621 -31.26 4.04 -27.69
CA ASP A 621 -32.70 4.02 -27.96
C ASP A 621 -33.52 3.96 -26.67
N LYS A 622 -34.51 4.86 -26.56
CA LYS A 622 -35.49 4.85 -25.48
C LYS A 622 -36.50 3.74 -25.75
N PRO A 623 -36.70 2.79 -24.82
CA PRO A 623 -37.73 1.77 -24.97
C PRO A 623 -39.12 2.42 -24.98
N LYS A 624 -40.03 1.90 -25.81
CA LYS A 624 -41.44 2.30 -25.88
C LYS A 624 -42.27 1.38 -24.98
N PRO A 625 -43.33 1.88 -24.31
CA PRO A 625 -44.26 1.01 -23.60
C PRO A 625 -45.01 0.12 -24.60
N PRO A 626 -45.50 -1.05 -24.16
CA PRO A 626 -46.42 -1.86 -24.94
C PRO A 626 -47.62 -1.02 -25.39
N GLN A 627 -48.02 -1.16 -26.65
CA GLN A 627 -49.16 -0.43 -27.20
C GLN A 627 -50.44 -1.23 -26.96
N VAL A 628 -51.47 -0.58 -26.44
CA VAL A 628 -52.81 -1.16 -26.33
C VAL A 628 -53.54 -1.00 -27.67
N ASP A 629 -54.11 -2.10 -28.16
CA ASP A 629 -54.95 -2.10 -29.36
C ASP A 629 -56.31 -1.43 -29.06
N ARG A 630 -56.37 -0.11 -29.21
CA ARG A 630 -57.54 0.72 -28.86
C ARG A 630 -58.79 0.29 -29.63
N ALA A 631 -58.64 0.00 -30.93
CA ALA A 631 -59.76 -0.33 -31.81
C ALA A 631 -60.56 -1.54 -31.32
N ARG A 632 -59.87 -2.54 -30.75
CA ARG A 632 -60.47 -3.76 -30.21
C ARG A 632 -61.46 -3.52 -29.07
N TYR A 633 -61.25 -2.48 -28.26
CA TYR A 633 -62.20 -2.12 -27.18
C TYR A 633 -63.52 -1.60 -27.75
N PHE A 634 -63.48 -0.99 -28.93
CA PHE A 634 -64.64 -0.39 -29.59
C PHE A 634 -65.37 -1.33 -30.56
N ASP A 635 -64.90 -2.56 -30.79
CA ASP A 635 -65.55 -3.51 -31.72
C ASP A 635 -67.04 -3.71 -31.42
N GLY A 636 -67.39 -3.88 -30.15
CA GLY A 636 -68.78 -4.07 -29.69
C GLY A 636 -69.61 -2.80 -29.82
N TRP A 637 -69.05 -1.65 -29.46
CA TRP A 637 -69.68 -0.34 -29.62
C TRP A 637 -69.95 -0.04 -31.09
N LEU A 638 -68.93 -0.18 -31.95
CA LEU A 638 -69.00 0.03 -33.39
C LEU A 638 -70.08 -0.85 -34.04
N ALA A 639 -70.20 -2.12 -33.62
CA ALA A 639 -71.26 -3.01 -34.10
C ALA A 639 -72.66 -2.48 -33.76
N LYS A 640 -72.87 -1.93 -32.55
CA LYS A 640 -74.14 -1.32 -32.13
C LYS A 640 -74.42 -0.02 -32.89
N VAL A 641 -73.42 0.84 -33.11
CA VAL A 641 -73.56 2.06 -33.92
C VAL A 641 -73.94 1.72 -35.35
N LYS A 642 -73.32 0.70 -35.97
CA LYS A 642 -73.68 0.21 -37.30
C LYS A 642 -75.12 -0.31 -37.36
N ALA A 643 -75.54 -1.11 -36.38
CA ALA A 643 -76.91 -1.64 -36.31
C ALA A 643 -77.95 -0.52 -36.17
N ARG A 644 -77.64 0.51 -35.37
CA ARG A 644 -78.49 1.70 -35.22
C ARG A 644 -78.57 2.51 -36.52
N TYR A 645 -77.44 2.70 -37.19
CA TYR A 645 -77.41 3.41 -38.47
C TYR A 645 -78.23 2.68 -39.54
N GLU A 646 -78.12 1.36 -39.66
CA GLU A 646 -78.91 0.54 -40.59
C GLU A 646 -80.42 0.65 -40.29
N ALA A 647 -80.83 0.71 -39.02
CA ALA A 647 -82.22 0.90 -38.64
C ALA A 647 -82.75 2.31 -39.02
N PHE A 648 -81.89 3.33 -38.97
CA PHE A 648 -82.21 4.70 -39.37
C PHE A 648 -82.19 4.89 -40.90
N ALA A 649 -81.28 4.21 -41.61
CA ALA A 649 -81.09 4.30 -43.05
C ALA A 649 -80.90 2.91 -43.69
N PRO A 650 -82.00 2.14 -43.90
CA PRO A 650 -81.93 0.77 -44.40
C PRO A 650 -81.23 0.65 -45.77
N GLY A 651 -80.30 -0.29 -45.90
CA GLY A 651 -79.54 -0.57 -47.11
C GLY A 651 -78.35 0.36 -47.36
N LYS A 652 -77.96 1.20 -46.38
CA LYS A 652 -76.80 2.10 -46.46
C LYS A 652 -75.75 1.71 -45.41
N LYS A 653 -74.47 1.70 -45.81
CA LYS A 653 -73.36 1.41 -44.91
C LYS A 653 -72.93 2.67 -44.15
N LEU A 654 -72.67 2.53 -42.86
CA LEU A 654 -72.18 3.62 -42.01
C LEU A 654 -70.84 4.18 -42.51
N GLU A 655 -70.00 3.32 -43.06
CA GLU A 655 -68.68 3.64 -43.60
C GLU A 655 -68.74 4.58 -44.82
N ASP A 656 -69.88 4.59 -45.53
CA ASP A 656 -70.11 5.48 -46.68
C ASP A 656 -70.73 6.82 -46.23
N SER A 657 -70.96 7.03 -44.94
CA SER A 657 -71.51 8.27 -44.39
C SER A 657 -70.47 9.38 -44.35
N LEU A 658 -70.91 10.62 -44.59
CA LEU A 658 -70.10 11.83 -44.36
C LEU A 658 -69.56 11.91 -42.92
N ASN A 659 -70.24 11.28 -41.96
CA ASN A 659 -69.86 11.28 -40.54
C ASN A 659 -69.01 10.07 -40.12
N TRP A 660 -68.59 9.19 -41.05
CA TRP A 660 -67.73 8.06 -40.74
C TRP A 660 -66.42 8.48 -40.06
N HIS A 661 -65.84 9.60 -40.50
CA HIS A 661 -64.63 10.15 -39.92
C HIS A 661 -64.79 10.52 -38.43
N HIS A 662 -66.00 10.88 -37.97
CA HIS A 662 -66.26 11.10 -36.54
C HIS A 662 -66.27 9.79 -35.76
N VAL A 663 -66.78 8.70 -36.35
CA VAL A 663 -66.73 7.36 -35.73
C VAL A 663 -65.29 6.89 -35.59
N GLN A 664 -64.47 7.07 -36.63
CA GLN A 664 -63.04 6.77 -36.58
C GLN A 664 -62.35 7.62 -35.51
N ALA A 665 -62.66 8.92 -35.46
CA ALA A 665 -62.08 9.81 -34.47
C ALA A 665 -62.42 9.44 -33.02
N VAL A 666 -63.57 8.82 -32.75
CA VAL A 666 -63.96 8.29 -31.42
C VAL A 666 -63.22 7.00 -31.07
N ILE A 667 -62.94 6.14 -32.06
CA ILE A 667 -62.25 4.86 -31.85
C ILE A 667 -60.74 5.09 -31.72
N ASP A 668 -60.19 5.87 -32.65
CA ASP A 668 -58.75 6.12 -32.77
C ASP A 668 -58.26 7.15 -31.74
N GLY A 669 -59.18 7.95 -31.17
CA GLY A 669 -58.87 8.97 -30.17
C GLY A 669 -60.04 9.29 -29.24
N GLU A 670 -59.74 9.87 -28.08
CA GLU A 670 -60.73 10.39 -27.12
C GLU A 670 -61.37 11.69 -27.63
N ASN A 671 -62.01 11.62 -28.81
CA ASN A 671 -62.52 12.80 -29.51
C ASN A 671 -63.95 13.09 -29.09
N LEU A 672 -64.08 13.82 -27.98
CA LEU A 672 -65.37 14.26 -27.45
C LEU A 672 -66.19 15.08 -28.46
N PRO A 673 -65.61 16.06 -29.19
CA PRO A 673 -66.36 16.79 -30.23
C PRO A 673 -66.92 15.88 -31.34
N ALA A 674 -66.18 14.84 -31.74
CA ALA A 674 -66.67 13.87 -32.71
C ALA A 674 -67.81 13.01 -32.14
N LEU A 675 -67.73 12.62 -30.87
CA LEU A 675 -68.79 11.88 -30.18
C LEU A 675 -70.06 12.74 -30.01
N GLU A 676 -69.89 14.02 -29.70
CA GLU A 676 -70.98 15.01 -29.66
C GLU A 676 -71.63 15.20 -31.03
N ALA A 677 -70.84 15.35 -32.09
CA ALA A 677 -71.35 15.44 -33.46
C ALA A 677 -72.14 14.20 -33.89
N LEU A 678 -71.71 12.99 -33.46
CA LEU A 678 -72.45 11.75 -33.70
C LEU A 678 -73.78 11.69 -32.94
N LYS A 679 -73.81 12.20 -31.69
CA LYS A 679 -75.03 12.26 -30.87
C LYS A 679 -76.04 13.25 -31.44
N ASP A 680 -75.58 14.45 -31.80
CA ASP A 680 -76.42 15.50 -32.39
C ASP A 680 -76.95 15.07 -33.76
N GLY A 681 -76.16 14.31 -34.52
CA GLY A 681 -76.58 13.67 -35.77
C GLY A 681 -77.43 12.40 -35.60
N HIS A 682 -77.80 12.02 -34.37
CA HIS A 682 -78.56 10.81 -34.02
C HIS A 682 -77.92 9.46 -34.38
N TYR A 683 -76.62 9.42 -34.71
CA TYR A 683 -75.85 8.20 -34.98
C TYR A 683 -75.63 7.36 -33.72
N VAL A 684 -75.63 8.01 -32.55
CA VAL A 684 -75.59 7.38 -31.23
C VAL A 684 -76.69 7.97 -30.35
N ASP A 685 -77.19 7.21 -29.39
CA ASP A 685 -78.02 7.72 -28.29
C ASP A 685 -77.19 7.93 -27.02
N TRP A 686 -77.84 8.31 -25.93
CA TRP A 686 -77.16 8.57 -24.68
C TRP A 686 -76.46 7.33 -24.10
N ASP A 687 -77.03 6.14 -24.30
CA ASP A 687 -76.43 4.90 -23.80
C ASP A 687 -75.15 4.56 -24.57
N LEU A 688 -75.16 4.68 -25.90
CA LEU A 688 -73.95 4.49 -26.72
C LEU A 688 -72.93 5.62 -26.53
N TYR A 689 -73.37 6.83 -26.18
CA TYR A 689 -72.48 7.92 -25.81
C TYR A 689 -71.71 7.62 -24.53
N GLN A 690 -72.42 7.16 -23.49
CA GLN A 690 -71.81 6.75 -22.22
C GLN A 690 -70.91 5.54 -22.41
N GLU A 691 -71.33 4.55 -23.20
CA GLU A 691 -70.50 3.38 -23.52
C GLU A 691 -69.17 3.76 -24.20
N ALA A 692 -69.17 4.72 -25.13
CA ALA A 692 -67.93 5.21 -25.73
C ALA A 692 -67.00 5.89 -24.71
N ALA A 693 -67.56 6.67 -23.79
CA ALA A 693 -66.81 7.34 -22.74
C ALA A 693 -66.23 6.35 -21.71
N ASP A 694 -66.98 5.32 -21.35
CA ASP A 694 -66.52 4.23 -20.48
C ASP A 694 -65.38 3.44 -21.15
N LEU A 695 -65.52 3.12 -22.44
CA LEU A 695 -64.48 2.44 -23.21
C LEU A 695 -63.19 3.26 -23.33
N TRP A 696 -63.28 4.58 -23.41
CA TRP A 696 -62.09 5.44 -23.29
C TRP A 696 -61.42 5.29 -21.93
N GLY A 697 -62.18 5.21 -20.84
CA GLY A 697 -61.68 4.90 -19.50
C GLY A 697 -60.98 3.54 -19.43
N ASP A 698 -61.58 2.50 -20.02
CA ASP A 698 -61.01 1.15 -20.05
C ASP A 698 -59.68 1.09 -20.85
N VAL A 699 -59.63 1.78 -21.99
CA VAL A 699 -58.41 1.91 -22.80
C VAL A 699 -57.32 2.67 -22.03
N ALA A 700 -57.68 3.75 -21.32
CA ALA A 700 -56.74 4.50 -20.50
C ALA A 700 -56.18 3.65 -19.34
N GLU A 701 -57.02 2.86 -18.66
CA GLU A 701 -56.58 1.94 -17.60
C GLU A 701 -55.67 0.83 -18.16
N ALA A 702 -55.99 0.30 -19.33
CA ALA A 702 -55.15 -0.68 -20.01
C ALA A 702 -53.78 -0.12 -20.39
N GLN A 703 -53.73 1.13 -20.88
CA GLN A 703 -52.47 1.80 -21.21
C GLN A 703 -51.66 2.10 -19.95
N GLN A 704 -52.31 2.49 -18.85
CA GLN A 704 -51.65 2.69 -17.56
C GLN A 704 -51.03 1.39 -17.03
N LYS A 705 -51.68 0.23 -17.22
CA LYS A 705 -51.12 -1.08 -16.89
C LYS A 705 -49.95 -1.44 -17.80
N ALA A 706 -50.03 -1.15 -19.10
CA ALA A 706 -48.92 -1.34 -20.03
C ALA A 706 -47.70 -0.48 -19.68
N ASP A 707 -47.90 0.75 -19.20
CA ASP A 707 -46.83 1.64 -18.72
C ASP A 707 -46.18 1.13 -17.42
N GLN A 708 -46.89 0.29 -16.65
CA GLN A 708 -46.38 -0.37 -15.45
C GLN A 708 -45.84 -1.79 -15.71
N ASP A 709 -45.78 -2.22 -16.97
CA ASP A 709 -45.25 -3.52 -17.34
C ASP A 709 -43.81 -3.71 -16.84
N GLY A 710 -43.56 -4.85 -16.18
CA GLY A 710 -42.29 -5.12 -15.51
C GLY A 710 -41.09 -5.14 -16.47
N ASP A 711 -41.28 -5.63 -17.69
CA ASP A 711 -40.23 -5.71 -18.71
C ASP A 711 -39.93 -4.34 -19.33
N TYR A 712 -40.97 -3.54 -19.59
CA TYR A 712 -40.80 -2.15 -20.01
C TYR A 712 -40.08 -1.32 -18.94
N LEU A 713 -40.47 -1.41 -17.66
CA LEU A 713 -39.81 -0.69 -16.57
C LEU A 713 -38.34 -1.10 -16.40
N LYS A 714 -38.04 -2.39 -16.60
CA LYS A 714 -36.66 -2.90 -16.62
C LYS A 714 -35.85 -2.35 -17.79
N ALA A 715 -36.42 -2.34 -19.00
CA ALA A 715 -35.81 -1.75 -20.17
C ALA A 715 -35.54 -0.25 -19.96
N LEU A 716 -36.49 0.46 -19.35
CA LEU A 716 -36.38 1.90 -19.04
C LEU A 716 -35.26 2.18 -18.03
N ARG A 717 -35.12 1.34 -16.99
CA ARG A 717 -34.00 1.44 -16.03
C ARG A 717 -32.65 1.22 -16.73
N SER A 718 -32.58 0.23 -17.62
CA SER A 718 -31.39 -0.04 -18.43
C SER A 718 -31.04 1.13 -19.35
N TYR A 719 -32.05 1.74 -19.99
CA TYR A 719 -31.90 2.96 -20.78
C TYR A 719 -31.33 4.12 -19.95
N LYS A 720 -31.85 4.39 -18.74
CA LYS A 720 -31.32 5.46 -17.87
C LYS A 720 -29.82 5.27 -17.59
N ASN A 721 -29.38 4.04 -17.33
CA ASN A 721 -27.96 3.74 -17.12
C ASN A 721 -27.12 3.93 -18.39
N ARG A 722 -27.64 3.50 -19.55
CA ARG A 722 -26.98 3.74 -20.85
C ARG A 722 -26.89 5.22 -21.17
N LEU A 723 -27.93 6.00 -20.85
CA LEU A 723 -27.99 7.44 -21.07
C LEU A 723 -26.94 8.17 -20.21
N THR A 724 -26.81 7.81 -18.93
CA THR A 724 -25.75 8.36 -18.06
C THR A 724 -24.36 8.05 -18.62
N ARG A 725 -24.16 6.83 -19.11
CA ARG A 725 -22.89 6.42 -19.75
C ARG A 725 -22.62 7.20 -21.03
N TYR A 726 -23.64 7.38 -21.88
CA TYR A 726 -23.57 8.17 -23.09
C TYR A 726 -23.16 9.62 -22.79
N LYS A 727 -23.82 10.30 -21.84
CA LYS A 727 -23.49 11.68 -21.44
C LYS A 727 -22.01 11.82 -21.04
N ARG A 728 -21.51 10.88 -20.24
CA ARG A 728 -20.09 10.85 -19.84
C ARG A 728 -19.17 10.63 -21.04
N TYR A 729 -19.45 9.64 -21.88
CA TYR A 729 -18.62 9.33 -23.05
C TYR A 729 -18.61 10.45 -24.08
N LEU A 730 -19.74 11.14 -24.24
CA LEU A 730 -19.82 12.31 -25.10
C LEU A 730 -18.97 13.46 -24.56
N ALA A 731 -18.98 13.71 -23.24
CA ALA A 731 -18.10 14.70 -22.61
C ALA A 731 -16.61 14.35 -22.81
N GLU A 732 -16.22 13.10 -22.57
CA GLU A 732 -14.85 12.63 -22.81
C GLU A 732 -14.44 12.75 -24.29
N TRP A 733 -15.34 12.42 -25.21
CA TRP A 733 -15.10 12.54 -26.65
C TRP A 733 -14.90 14.01 -27.06
N ARG A 734 -15.70 14.93 -26.49
CA ARG A 734 -15.61 16.38 -26.73
C ARG A 734 -14.30 16.98 -26.25
N GLU A 735 -13.81 16.55 -25.09
CA GLU A 735 -12.51 17.01 -24.57
C GLU A 735 -11.36 16.70 -25.55
N VAL A 736 -11.48 15.60 -26.30
CA VAL A 736 -10.44 15.14 -27.24
C VAL A 736 -10.64 15.69 -28.65
N ASN A 737 -11.89 15.82 -29.13
CA ASN A 737 -12.19 16.09 -30.53
C ASN A 737 -12.89 17.45 -30.80
N GLY A 738 -13.29 18.20 -29.77
CA GLY A 738 -14.02 19.47 -29.89
C GLY A 738 -15.52 19.32 -30.16
N SER A 739 -16.28 20.42 -30.13
CA SER A 739 -17.74 20.45 -30.34
C SER A 739 -18.18 20.81 -31.76
N GLY A 740 -17.24 20.98 -32.70
CA GLY A 740 -17.57 21.40 -34.07
C GLY A 740 -18.12 22.84 -34.17
N GLY A 741 -17.89 23.69 -33.18
CA GLY A 741 -18.32 25.10 -33.19
C GLY A 741 -19.68 25.39 -32.55
N LEU A 742 -20.40 24.37 -32.08
CA LEU A 742 -21.62 24.53 -31.28
C LEU A 742 -21.27 24.73 -29.79
N ALA A 743 -22.02 25.58 -29.08
CA ALA A 743 -21.87 25.72 -27.62
C ALA A 743 -22.85 24.82 -26.86
N GLY A 744 -24.04 24.59 -27.43
CA GLY A 744 -25.10 23.76 -26.87
C GLY A 744 -25.98 24.51 -25.87
N MET A 745 -27.14 23.92 -25.55
CA MET A 745 -28.20 24.62 -24.80
C MET A 745 -27.91 24.82 -23.31
N ASP A 746 -26.95 24.07 -22.75
CA ASP A 746 -26.48 24.22 -21.37
C ASP A 746 -25.29 25.18 -21.21
N ALA A 747 -24.72 25.67 -22.32
CA ALA A 747 -23.66 26.66 -22.25
C ALA A 747 -24.14 27.96 -21.58
N ASP A 748 -23.20 28.67 -20.95
CA ASP A 748 -23.49 29.93 -20.26
C ASP A 748 -24.23 30.90 -21.19
N ALA A 749 -25.36 31.38 -20.68
CA ALA A 749 -26.25 32.35 -21.29
C ALA A 749 -27.19 32.90 -20.21
N VAL A 750 -27.60 34.16 -20.34
CA VAL A 750 -28.62 34.76 -19.49
C VAL A 750 -29.94 34.01 -19.68
N LYS A 751 -30.55 33.59 -18.58
CA LYS A 751 -31.83 32.90 -18.53
C LYS A 751 -32.70 33.62 -17.52
N HIS A 752 -33.87 34.06 -17.94
CA HIS A 752 -34.76 34.81 -17.08
C HIS A 752 -35.72 33.87 -16.36
N SER A 753 -35.86 34.05 -15.05
CA SER A 753 -36.79 33.29 -14.20
C SER A 753 -38.20 33.91 -14.17
N SER A 754 -38.35 35.16 -14.62
CA SER A 754 -39.63 35.87 -14.72
C SER A 754 -39.64 36.83 -15.92
N PHE A 755 -40.82 37.32 -16.29
CA PHE A 755 -40.94 38.36 -17.32
C PHE A 755 -40.29 39.69 -16.87
N ASP A 756 -40.40 40.03 -15.58
CA ASP A 756 -39.79 41.24 -15.02
C ASP A 756 -38.25 41.23 -15.11
N GLU A 757 -37.64 40.06 -14.85
CA GLU A 757 -36.20 39.89 -14.99
C GLU A 757 -35.75 40.06 -16.46
N GLY A 758 -36.53 39.51 -17.39
CA GLY A 758 -36.31 39.67 -18.83
C GLY A 758 -36.45 41.11 -19.30
N ASP A 759 -37.49 41.82 -18.85
CA ASP A 759 -37.73 43.24 -19.14
C ASP A 759 -36.59 44.13 -18.63
N ALA A 760 -36.14 43.88 -17.39
CA ALA A 760 -35.03 44.60 -16.78
C ALA A 760 -33.71 44.34 -17.50
N TRP A 761 -33.47 43.11 -17.95
CA TRP A 761 -32.31 42.78 -18.78
C TRP A 761 -32.39 43.48 -20.14
N ALA A 762 -33.49 43.34 -20.88
CA ALA A 762 -33.60 43.90 -22.23
C ALA A 762 -33.51 45.44 -22.22
N THR A 763 -34.13 46.10 -21.24
CA THR A 763 -34.07 47.56 -21.08
C THR A 763 -32.64 48.07 -20.82
N ARG A 764 -31.82 47.26 -20.13
CA ARG A 764 -30.42 47.60 -19.83
C ARG A 764 -29.47 47.25 -20.99
N SER A 765 -29.72 46.12 -21.64
CA SER A 765 -28.75 45.43 -22.49
C SER A 765 -28.98 45.61 -23.99
N LEU A 766 -30.19 46.02 -24.41
CA LEU A 766 -30.56 46.12 -25.83
C LEU A 766 -30.94 47.55 -26.22
N THR A 767 -30.82 47.85 -27.52
CA THR A 767 -31.12 49.17 -28.07
C THR A 767 -32.61 49.29 -28.38
N VAL A 768 -33.21 50.45 -28.08
CA VAL A 768 -34.56 50.82 -28.54
C VAL A 768 -34.40 51.68 -29.80
N PRO A 769 -35.01 51.32 -30.93
CA PRO A 769 -34.81 52.05 -32.18
C PRO A 769 -35.51 53.41 -32.13
N ARG A 770 -35.06 54.34 -32.99
CA ARG A 770 -35.54 55.73 -33.05
C ARG A 770 -35.73 56.17 -34.51
N GLY A 771 -36.53 57.21 -34.73
CA GLY A 771 -36.73 57.79 -36.07
C GLY A 771 -37.33 56.78 -37.05
N GLU A 772 -36.85 56.79 -38.28
CA GLU A 772 -37.34 55.90 -39.35
C GLU A 772 -37.20 54.41 -39.01
N HIS A 773 -36.18 54.02 -38.23
CA HIS A 773 -36.03 52.65 -37.73
C HIS A 773 -37.16 52.26 -36.76
N ALA A 774 -37.56 53.17 -35.87
CA ALA A 774 -38.68 52.91 -34.96
C ALA A 774 -40.00 52.80 -35.73
N GLU A 775 -40.22 53.66 -36.73
CA GLU A 775 -41.42 53.63 -37.57
C GLU A 775 -41.53 52.32 -38.36
N ALA A 776 -40.42 51.83 -38.92
CA ALA A 776 -40.36 50.55 -39.61
C ALA A 776 -40.65 49.37 -38.68
N ILE A 777 -40.05 49.36 -37.49
CA ILE A 777 -40.25 48.30 -36.48
C ILE A 777 -41.68 48.32 -35.92
N THR A 778 -42.26 49.49 -35.62
CA THR A 778 -43.67 49.62 -35.18
C THR A 778 -44.65 49.23 -36.28
N THR A 779 -44.30 49.47 -37.55
CA THR A 779 -45.10 49.01 -38.70
C THR A 779 -45.07 47.49 -38.78
N TYR A 780 -43.88 46.90 -38.66
CA TYR A 780 -43.68 45.44 -38.66
C TYR A 780 -44.42 44.77 -37.51
N SER A 781 -44.35 45.30 -36.28
CA SER A 781 -45.05 44.76 -35.09
C SER A 781 -46.57 44.97 -35.09
N GLY A 782 -47.15 45.36 -36.24
CA GLY A 782 -48.56 45.65 -36.43
C GLY A 782 -49.20 44.72 -37.47
N SER A 783 -50.18 45.23 -38.21
CA SER A 783 -50.93 44.44 -39.20
C SER A 783 -50.11 44.01 -40.44
N SER A 784 -48.88 44.51 -40.61
CA SER A 784 -48.02 44.15 -41.75
C SER A 784 -47.15 42.91 -41.51
N TYR A 785 -47.15 42.38 -40.28
CA TYR A 785 -46.27 41.30 -39.84
C TYR A 785 -46.28 40.07 -40.76
N GLU A 786 -47.46 39.56 -41.12
CA GLU A 786 -47.60 38.31 -41.88
C GLU A 786 -47.15 38.47 -43.33
N ASP A 787 -47.66 39.50 -44.02
CA ASP A 787 -47.35 39.79 -45.43
C ASP A 787 -45.87 40.13 -45.62
N TRP A 788 -45.29 40.90 -44.69
CA TRP A 788 -43.89 41.29 -44.76
C TRP A 788 -42.97 40.10 -44.52
N ASN A 789 -43.21 39.28 -43.50
CA ASN A 789 -42.46 38.04 -43.32
C ASN A 789 -42.66 37.06 -44.48
N GLY A 790 -43.85 37.02 -45.11
CA GLY A 790 -44.11 36.27 -46.33
C GLY A 790 -43.20 36.72 -47.48
N ALA A 791 -43.06 38.03 -47.69
CA ALA A 791 -42.15 38.59 -48.68
C ALA A 791 -40.68 38.27 -48.39
N LEU A 792 -40.26 38.37 -47.12
CA LEU A 792 -38.89 38.03 -46.71
C LEU A 792 -38.57 36.54 -46.93
N ARG A 793 -39.51 35.64 -46.60
CA ARG A 793 -39.35 34.20 -46.85
C ARG A 793 -39.30 33.86 -48.33
N THR A 794 -40.05 34.59 -49.16
CA THR A 794 -40.03 34.41 -50.62
C THR A 794 -38.71 34.89 -51.23
N HIS A 795 -38.18 36.02 -50.74
CA HIS A 795 -36.92 36.58 -51.21
C HIS A 795 -35.70 35.76 -50.77
N ALA A 796 -35.71 35.26 -49.53
CA ALA A 796 -34.74 34.32 -48.96
C ALA A 796 -33.25 34.75 -49.03
N ASP A 797 -32.97 36.05 -49.16
CA ASP A 797 -31.60 36.60 -49.18
C ASP A 797 -31.32 37.40 -47.89
N PRO A 798 -30.28 37.07 -47.10
CA PRO A 798 -29.92 37.81 -45.89
C PRO A 798 -29.37 39.22 -46.12
N HIS A 799 -28.83 39.54 -47.31
CA HIS A 799 -28.06 40.76 -47.56
C HIS A 799 -28.82 41.83 -48.33
N THR A 800 -29.91 41.46 -49.00
CA THR A 800 -30.70 42.42 -49.80
C THR A 800 -32.16 42.46 -49.33
N PRO A 801 -32.81 43.64 -49.36
CA PRO A 801 -34.22 43.74 -49.02
C PRO A 801 -35.09 43.17 -50.16
N PRO A 802 -36.30 42.66 -49.85
CA PRO A 802 -37.23 42.18 -50.87
C PRO A 802 -37.67 43.34 -51.79
N PRO A 803 -37.84 43.10 -53.09
CA PRO A 803 -38.23 44.14 -54.04
C PRO A 803 -39.66 44.64 -53.79
N GLY A 804 -39.96 45.84 -54.26
CA GLY A 804 -41.30 46.43 -54.18
C GLY A 804 -41.59 47.13 -52.85
N THR A 805 -42.84 47.02 -52.38
CA THR A 805 -43.38 47.80 -51.24
C THR A 805 -42.57 47.67 -49.95
N TRP A 806 -41.88 46.54 -49.75
CA TRP A 806 -41.13 46.26 -48.53
C TRP A 806 -39.67 46.70 -48.56
N ALA A 807 -39.15 47.18 -49.69
CA ALA A 807 -37.71 47.42 -49.88
C ALA A 807 -37.14 48.48 -48.91
N LYS A 808 -37.74 49.67 -48.87
CA LYS A 808 -37.31 50.74 -47.96
C LYS A 808 -37.55 50.35 -46.51
N LEU A 809 -38.75 49.84 -46.20
CA LEU A 809 -39.12 49.43 -44.84
C LEU A 809 -38.18 48.35 -44.28
N THR A 810 -37.72 47.40 -45.10
CA THR A 810 -36.75 46.37 -44.68
C THR A 810 -35.37 46.97 -44.47
N THR A 811 -34.95 47.92 -45.31
CA THR A 811 -33.67 48.63 -45.12
C THR A 811 -33.67 49.43 -43.82
N ASP A 812 -34.77 50.14 -43.56
CA ASP A 812 -34.95 50.92 -42.32
C ASP A 812 -35.03 49.99 -41.10
N ALA A 813 -35.74 48.86 -41.19
CA ALA A 813 -35.82 47.88 -40.11
C ALA A 813 -34.47 47.19 -39.84
N ASP A 814 -33.72 46.81 -40.88
CA ASP A 814 -32.38 46.22 -40.73
C ASP A 814 -31.41 47.17 -40.00
N GLY A 815 -31.57 48.48 -40.18
CA GLY A 815 -30.81 49.51 -39.45
C GLY A 815 -31.12 49.62 -37.95
N ALA A 816 -32.17 48.95 -37.45
CA ALA A 816 -32.57 48.98 -36.04
C ALA A 816 -31.77 48.02 -35.14
N PHE A 817 -31.12 47.00 -35.71
CA PHE A 817 -30.52 45.90 -34.95
C PHE A 817 -29.11 46.24 -34.45
N ALA A 818 -28.85 45.90 -33.18
CA ALA A 818 -27.53 46.00 -32.57
C ALA A 818 -27.08 44.63 -32.05
N PRO A 819 -25.76 44.34 -32.00
CA PRO A 819 -25.26 43.08 -31.47
C PRO A 819 -25.64 42.91 -30.00
N THR A 820 -26.15 41.72 -29.64
CA THR A 820 -26.38 41.34 -28.24
C THR A 820 -25.05 41.34 -27.45
N PRO A 821 -25.00 41.89 -26.22
CA PRO A 821 -23.74 42.00 -25.48
C PRO A 821 -23.25 40.67 -24.87
N GLU A 822 -24.18 39.75 -24.64
CA GLU A 822 -23.96 38.45 -24.01
C GLU A 822 -24.92 37.41 -24.61
N ALA A 823 -24.61 36.12 -24.42
CA ALA A 823 -25.53 35.08 -24.85
C ALA A 823 -26.79 35.08 -23.97
N VAL A 824 -27.96 34.85 -24.55
CA VAL A 824 -29.26 34.91 -23.85
C VAL A 824 -30.21 33.83 -24.36
N VAL A 825 -31.08 33.32 -23.48
CA VAL A 825 -32.18 32.43 -23.85
C VAL A 825 -33.48 33.22 -23.98
N VAL A 826 -34.15 33.07 -25.12
CA VAL A 826 -35.43 33.71 -25.46
C VAL A 826 -36.45 32.69 -25.91
N HIS A 827 -37.74 33.07 -25.93
CA HIS A 827 -38.85 32.15 -26.13
C HIS A 827 -39.84 32.61 -27.20
N ARG A 828 -40.42 31.67 -27.96
CA ARG A 828 -41.46 31.96 -28.97
C ARG A 828 -42.49 30.85 -29.05
N GLY A 829 -43.77 31.18 -28.94
CA GLY A 829 -44.89 30.28 -29.25
C GLY A 829 -45.23 30.36 -30.73
N THR A 830 -45.38 29.22 -31.41
CA THR A 830 -45.60 29.13 -32.86
C THR A 830 -46.31 27.83 -33.24
N THR A 831 -46.40 27.56 -34.55
CA THR A 831 -46.84 26.29 -35.13
C THR A 831 -45.71 25.65 -35.94
N TRP A 832 -45.94 24.45 -36.47
CA TRP A 832 -44.96 23.73 -37.30
C TRP A 832 -44.64 24.41 -38.64
N MET A 833 -45.40 25.43 -39.06
CA MET A 833 -45.09 26.23 -40.27
C MET A 833 -43.72 26.91 -40.21
N GLU A 834 -43.19 27.10 -39.01
CA GLU A 834 -41.87 27.68 -38.76
C GLU A 834 -40.75 26.81 -39.38
N PHE A 835 -40.93 25.49 -39.48
CA PHE A 835 -39.87 24.55 -39.86
C PHE A 835 -40.06 23.95 -41.25
N ALA A 836 -38.96 23.73 -41.95
CA ALA A 836 -38.94 22.90 -43.16
C ALA A 836 -38.52 21.48 -42.79
N PHE A 837 -39.39 20.51 -43.09
CA PHE A 837 -39.10 19.09 -42.88
C PHE A 837 -38.14 18.54 -43.95
N PRO A 838 -37.50 17.38 -43.71
CA PRO A 838 -36.53 16.81 -44.65
C PRO A 838 -37.07 16.57 -46.07
N ASP A 839 -38.37 16.36 -46.22
CA ASP A 839 -39.07 16.22 -47.50
C ASP A 839 -39.43 17.57 -48.16
N GLY A 840 -39.05 18.69 -47.53
CA GLY A 840 -39.33 20.05 -47.98
C GLY A 840 -40.71 20.58 -47.56
N THR A 841 -41.53 19.81 -46.84
CA THR A 841 -42.87 20.24 -46.44
C THR A 841 -42.85 21.24 -45.28
N ARG A 842 -43.86 22.11 -45.25
CA ARG A 842 -44.23 22.99 -44.12
C ARG A 842 -45.73 22.83 -43.87
N THR A 843 -46.15 22.55 -42.64
CA THR A 843 -47.56 22.37 -42.28
C THR A 843 -47.90 23.07 -40.97
N GLY A 844 -49.09 23.67 -40.90
CA GLY A 844 -49.62 24.30 -39.69
C GLY A 844 -50.52 23.39 -38.84
N SER A 845 -50.90 22.23 -39.38
CA SER A 845 -51.87 21.31 -38.78
C SER A 845 -51.21 20.03 -38.27
N LEU A 846 -51.79 19.43 -37.23
CA LEU A 846 -51.41 18.11 -36.72
C LEU A 846 -52.17 16.98 -37.46
N PRO A 847 -51.53 15.81 -37.68
CA PRO A 847 -50.14 15.53 -37.35
C PRO A 847 -49.18 15.85 -38.52
N PRO A 848 -48.10 16.64 -38.30
CA PRO A 848 -46.99 16.74 -39.25
C PRO A 848 -46.27 15.38 -39.39
N PRO A 849 -45.31 15.24 -40.33
CA PRO A 849 -44.24 14.24 -40.20
C PRO A 849 -43.63 14.30 -38.79
N ASP A 850 -43.00 13.20 -38.30
CA ASP A 850 -42.52 13.17 -36.91
C ASP A 850 -41.57 14.36 -36.68
N PRO A 851 -41.92 15.34 -35.84
CA PRO A 851 -41.15 16.57 -35.70
C PRO A 851 -39.73 16.30 -35.20
N ARG A 852 -39.50 15.13 -34.57
CA ARG A 852 -38.16 14.69 -34.14
C ARG A 852 -37.18 14.48 -35.30
N GLU A 853 -37.65 14.35 -36.53
CA GLU A 853 -36.79 14.29 -37.72
C GLU A 853 -36.00 15.57 -37.96
N LEU A 854 -36.42 16.69 -37.38
CA LEU A 854 -35.70 17.96 -37.46
C LEU A 854 -34.48 18.01 -36.54
N ILE A 855 -34.34 17.08 -35.58
CA ILE A 855 -33.20 17.06 -34.65
C ILE A 855 -31.90 16.89 -35.41
N GLY A 856 -30.96 17.81 -35.18
CA GLY A 856 -29.67 17.85 -35.88
C GLY A 856 -29.68 18.55 -37.23
N THR A 857 -30.81 19.14 -37.63
CA THR A 857 -30.90 20.00 -38.82
C THR A 857 -30.59 21.46 -38.50
N VAL A 858 -30.18 22.21 -39.53
CA VAL A 858 -30.10 23.67 -39.49
C VAL A 858 -31.35 24.26 -40.15
N GLN A 859 -32.02 25.15 -39.44
CA GLN A 859 -33.25 25.82 -39.88
C GLN A 859 -32.95 27.30 -40.11
N VAL A 860 -33.40 27.85 -41.23
CA VAL A 860 -33.18 29.26 -41.60
C VAL A 860 -34.51 30.00 -41.56
N GLN A 861 -34.58 31.04 -40.72
CA GLN A 861 -35.73 31.95 -40.64
C GLN A 861 -35.43 33.23 -41.37
N HIS A 862 -35.90 33.35 -42.61
CA HIS A 862 -35.67 34.53 -43.46
C HIS A 862 -36.48 35.77 -43.04
N GLY A 863 -37.56 35.60 -42.28
CA GLY A 863 -38.27 36.71 -41.63
C GLY A 863 -37.55 37.20 -40.37
N TYR A 864 -38.01 38.32 -39.78
CA TYR A 864 -37.50 38.76 -38.47
C TYR A 864 -38.03 37.86 -37.35
N GLY A 865 -37.19 37.54 -36.38
CA GLY A 865 -37.55 36.65 -35.28
C GLY A 865 -38.19 37.39 -34.12
N SER A 866 -39.52 37.53 -34.11
CA SER A 866 -40.23 38.09 -32.94
C SER A 866 -40.21 37.07 -31.80
N VAL A 867 -39.47 37.38 -30.73
CA VAL A 867 -39.29 36.51 -29.57
C VAL A 867 -39.62 37.28 -28.29
N SER A 868 -39.79 36.55 -27.19
CA SER A 868 -40.11 37.12 -25.88
C SER A 868 -38.98 36.83 -24.90
N VAL A 869 -38.61 37.83 -24.10
CA VAL A 869 -37.75 37.65 -22.93
C VAL A 869 -38.59 37.25 -21.72
N GLY A 870 -38.07 36.36 -20.89
CA GLY A 870 -38.76 35.85 -19.71
C GLY A 870 -38.52 34.35 -19.55
N HIS A 871 -39.31 33.71 -18.69
CA HIS A 871 -39.21 32.27 -18.44
C HIS A 871 -39.99 31.41 -19.46
N ARG A 872 -40.81 32.03 -20.30
CA ARG A 872 -41.64 31.40 -21.33
C ARG A 872 -42.02 32.42 -22.41
N SER A 873 -42.66 31.97 -23.49
CA SER A 873 -43.18 32.89 -24.51
C SER A 873 -44.45 33.61 -24.03
N ALA A 874 -44.66 34.85 -24.49
CA ALA A 874 -45.96 35.53 -24.38
C ALA A 874 -47.10 34.73 -25.03
N PHE A 875 -46.81 33.96 -26.09
CA PHE A 875 -47.74 33.09 -26.79
C PHE A 875 -47.66 31.64 -26.29
N SER A 876 -47.66 31.43 -24.97
CA SER A 876 -47.50 30.10 -24.36
C SER A 876 -48.66 29.14 -24.65
N PHE A 877 -49.77 29.63 -25.21
CA PHE A 877 -50.93 28.83 -25.62
C PHE A 877 -50.77 28.17 -27.00
N GLN A 878 -49.74 28.54 -27.76
CA GLN A 878 -49.46 27.95 -29.07
C GLN A 878 -48.92 26.51 -28.92
N PRO A 879 -49.23 25.61 -29.87
CA PRO A 879 -48.93 24.18 -29.76
C PRO A 879 -47.43 23.86 -29.81
N VAL A 880 -46.60 24.79 -30.31
CA VAL A 880 -45.14 24.66 -30.37
C VAL A 880 -44.47 25.80 -29.62
N GLN A 881 -43.54 25.49 -28.72
CA GLN A 881 -42.78 26.43 -27.92
C GLN A 881 -41.29 26.32 -28.25
N LEU A 882 -40.70 27.41 -28.72
CA LEU A 882 -39.28 27.50 -29.01
C LEU A 882 -38.52 28.00 -27.79
N VAL A 883 -37.40 27.35 -27.48
CA VAL A 883 -36.39 27.80 -26.53
C VAL A 883 -35.11 28.04 -27.30
N ILE A 884 -34.72 29.30 -27.44
CA ILE A 884 -33.70 29.72 -28.38
C ILE A 884 -32.52 30.31 -27.60
N ARG A 885 -31.33 29.71 -27.73
CA ARG A 885 -30.07 30.28 -27.26
C ARG A 885 -29.51 31.19 -28.35
N VAL A 886 -29.47 32.48 -28.08
CA VAL A 886 -28.89 33.51 -28.95
C VAL A 886 -27.48 33.82 -28.44
N PRO A 887 -26.42 33.70 -29.27
CA PRO A 887 -25.06 34.02 -28.84
C PRO A 887 -24.87 35.53 -28.70
N ALA A 888 -23.81 35.94 -28.00
CA ALA A 888 -23.34 37.32 -28.03
C ALA A 888 -22.97 37.72 -29.47
N GLY A 889 -23.25 38.96 -29.85
CA GLY A 889 -22.96 39.51 -31.17
C GLY A 889 -24.08 39.35 -32.20
N HIS A 890 -25.14 38.58 -31.92
CA HIS A 890 -26.28 38.45 -32.83
C HIS A 890 -27.12 39.72 -32.84
N GLY A 891 -27.64 40.14 -34.00
CA GLY A 891 -28.47 41.36 -34.07
C GLY A 891 -29.82 41.18 -33.39
N ALA A 892 -30.10 42.05 -32.42
CA ALA A 892 -31.38 42.14 -31.72
C ALA A 892 -31.76 43.61 -31.43
N THR A 893 -33.05 43.87 -31.26
CA THR A 893 -33.55 45.18 -30.83
C THR A 893 -34.71 45.04 -29.84
N TRP A 894 -34.80 45.97 -28.88
CA TRP A 894 -35.83 45.99 -27.86
C TRP A 894 -37.08 46.72 -28.35
N VAL A 895 -38.16 45.97 -28.57
CA VAL A 895 -39.36 46.48 -29.25
C VAL A 895 -40.45 46.89 -28.26
N ARG A 896 -40.53 46.24 -27.09
CA ARG A 896 -41.58 46.50 -26.09
C ARG A 896 -41.89 47.99 -25.86
N PRO A 897 -40.92 48.93 -25.72
CA PRO A 897 -41.23 50.34 -25.46
C PRO A 897 -41.97 51.08 -26.58
N ILE A 898 -41.92 50.54 -27.80
CA ILE A 898 -42.53 51.13 -29.01
C ILE A 898 -43.55 50.21 -29.69
N SER A 899 -43.75 49.01 -29.15
CA SER A 899 -44.71 48.03 -29.65
C SER A 899 -46.14 48.47 -29.36
N ARG A 900 -47.07 48.09 -30.24
CA ARG A 900 -48.51 48.20 -29.97
C ARG A 900 -48.98 47.17 -28.93
N PHE A 901 -48.17 46.15 -28.65
CA PHE A 901 -48.46 45.06 -27.73
C PHE A 901 -47.36 44.91 -26.67
N PRO A 902 -47.17 45.90 -25.77
CA PRO A 902 -46.07 45.90 -24.80
C PRO A 902 -46.10 44.73 -23.80
N HIS A 903 -47.24 44.06 -23.65
CA HIS A 903 -47.40 42.90 -22.78
C HIS A 903 -46.74 41.63 -23.33
N GLU A 904 -46.23 41.64 -24.57
CA GLU A 904 -45.57 40.49 -25.20
C GLU A 904 -44.08 40.36 -24.83
N TYR A 905 -43.51 41.37 -24.17
CA TYR A 905 -42.09 41.41 -23.81
C TYR A 905 -41.17 41.17 -25.03
N GLU A 906 -41.54 41.79 -26.16
CA GLU A 906 -40.96 41.49 -27.47
C GLU A 906 -39.53 42.03 -27.64
N VAL A 907 -38.62 41.10 -27.98
CA VAL A 907 -37.34 41.37 -28.64
C VAL A 907 -37.47 40.91 -30.08
N LEU A 908 -36.96 41.70 -31.03
CA LEU A 908 -36.85 41.27 -32.42
C LEU A 908 -35.42 40.82 -32.71
N LEU A 909 -35.27 39.62 -33.27
CA LEU A 909 -34.01 39.12 -33.82
C LEU A 909 -33.91 39.46 -35.31
N GLN A 910 -32.69 39.75 -35.76
CA GLN A 910 -32.42 40.06 -37.16
C GLN A 910 -32.92 38.95 -38.09
N ARG A 911 -33.30 39.32 -39.31
CA ARG A 911 -33.79 38.38 -40.31
C ARG A 911 -32.72 37.42 -40.81
N SER A 912 -33.15 36.33 -41.45
CA SER A 912 -32.27 35.23 -41.92
C SER A 912 -31.43 34.59 -40.80
N THR A 913 -32.03 34.49 -39.60
CA THR A 913 -31.41 33.81 -38.45
C THR A 913 -31.29 32.31 -38.75
N ARG A 914 -30.09 31.75 -38.57
CA ARG A 914 -29.78 30.33 -38.72
C ARG A 914 -29.75 29.67 -37.35
N SER A 915 -30.44 28.56 -37.18
CA SER A 915 -30.53 27.86 -35.90
C SER A 915 -30.31 26.36 -36.05
N TYR A 916 -29.50 25.78 -35.17
CA TYR A 916 -29.32 24.34 -35.07
C TYR A 916 -30.34 23.73 -34.10
N VAL A 917 -31.03 22.66 -34.51
CA VAL A 917 -32.03 21.98 -33.69
C VAL A 917 -31.37 20.96 -32.76
N HIS A 918 -31.41 21.22 -31.46
CA HIS A 918 -30.79 20.36 -30.47
C HIS A 918 -31.71 19.25 -29.94
N ASP A 919 -33.01 19.51 -29.80
CA ASP A 919 -33.99 18.51 -29.35
C ASP A 919 -35.42 18.97 -29.57
N ILE A 920 -36.33 18.00 -29.66
CA ILE A 920 -37.76 18.19 -29.84
C ILE A 920 -38.51 17.19 -28.95
N TYR A 921 -39.38 17.70 -28.07
CA TYR A 921 -40.10 16.87 -27.12
C TYR A 921 -41.47 17.44 -26.76
N GLN A 922 -42.36 16.60 -26.24
CA GLN A 922 -43.59 17.08 -25.60
C GLN A 922 -43.34 17.24 -24.10
N ASP A 923 -43.80 18.36 -23.55
CA ASP A 923 -43.86 18.54 -22.10
C ASP A 923 -45.06 17.76 -21.51
N PRO A 924 -45.21 17.70 -20.17
CA PRO A 924 -46.32 16.97 -19.54
C PRO A 924 -47.73 17.44 -19.95
N SER A 925 -47.86 18.66 -20.49
CA SER A 925 -49.13 19.20 -20.99
C SER A 925 -49.46 18.76 -22.41
N GLY A 926 -48.55 18.02 -23.07
CA GLY A 926 -48.67 17.65 -24.48
C GLY A 926 -48.18 18.72 -25.46
N THR A 927 -47.71 19.87 -24.96
CA THR A 927 -47.17 20.98 -25.76
C THR A 927 -45.81 20.59 -26.33
N TRP A 928 -45.59 20.85 -27.62
CA TRP A 928 -44.30 20.59 -28.25
C TRP A 928 -43.28 21.67 -27.90
N VAL A 929 -42.06 21.26 -27.61
CA VAL A 929 -40.93 22.13 -27.28
C VAL A 929 -39.77 21.84 -28.23
N VAL A 930 -39.20 22.90 -28.80
CA VAL A 930 -38.02 22.84 -29.68
C VAL A 930 -36.88 23.63 -29.07
N GLU A 931 -35.73 22.99 -28.88
CA GLU A 931 -34.52 23.64 -28.39
C GLU A 931 -33.59 24.02 -29.56
N LEU A 932 -33.27 25.29 -29.67
CA LEU A 932 -32.54 25.88 -30.80
C LEU A 932 -31.32 26.66 -30.31
N GLU A 933 -30.17 26.48 -30.97
CA GLU A 933 -29.00 27.37 -30.82
C GLU A 933 -28.81 28.19 -32.11
N VAL A 934 -28.79 29.51 -31.99
CA VAL A 934 -28.51 30.40 -33.11
C VAL A 934 -27.02 30.30 -33.48
N LEU A 935 -26.77 30.12 -34.78
CA LEU A 935 -25.44 30.05 -35.36
C LEU A 935 -24.98 31.45 -35.80
N PRO A 936 -23.66 31.70 -35.90
CA PRO A 936 -23.15 32.93 -36.50
C PRO A 936 -23.75 33.16 -37.90
N MET A 937 -24.02 34.41 -38.25
CA MET A 937 -24.70 34.76 -39.52
C MET A 937 -23.96 34.24 -40.77
N ASP A 938 -22.63 34.25 -40.74
CA ASP A 938 -21.78 33.80 -41.85
C ASP A 938 -21.48 32.28 -41.81
N ALA A 939 -22.01 31.55 -40.83
CA ALA A 939 -21.71 30.14 -40.65
C ALA A 939 -22.37 29.28 -41.74
N ASP A 940 -21.60 28.52 -42.51
CA ASP A 940 -22.13 27.61 -43.54
C ASP A 940 -23.04 26.53 -42.90
N PRO A 941 -24.36 26.49 -43.19
CA PRO A 941 -25.25 25.48 -42.64
C PRO A 941 -24.77 24.04 -42.85
N ALA A 942 -24.09 23.77 -43.97
CA ALA A 942 -23.58 22.43 -44.28
C ALA A 942 -22.47 21.99 -43.33
N SER A 943 -21.70 22.89 -42.74
CA SER A 943 -20.63 22.53 -41.79
C SER A 943 -21.16 22.03 -40.44
N TYR A 944 -22.46 22.21 -40.19
CA TYR A 944 -23.13 21.74 -38.97
C TYR A 944 -23.93 20.45 -39.21
N ALA A 945 -24.06 20.00 -40.46
CA ALA A 945 -24.75 18.76 -40.79
C ALA A 945 -24.04 17.56 -40.15
N GLY A 946 -24.81 16.71 -39.45
CA GLY A 946 -24.27 15.51 -38.80
C GLY A 946 -23.52 15.76 -37.49
N LEU A 947 -23.47 17.00 -37.01
CA LEU A 947 -23.01 17.27 -35.65
C LEU A 947 -23.96 16.62 -34.63
N THR A 948 -23.43 16.29 -33.44
CA THR A 948 -24.25 15.67 -32.41
C THR A 948 -25.07 16.74 -31.67
N PRO A 949 -26.41 16.61 -31.59
CA PRO A 949 -27.25 17.55 -30.84
C PRO A 949 -26.87 17.66 -29.35
N MET A 950 -27.08 18.83 -28.74
CA MET A 950 -26.65 19.19 -27.39
C MET A 950 -27.78 19.87 -26.60
N PRO A 951 -28.88 19.16 -26.32
CA PRO A 951 -29.99 19.72 -25.56
C PRO A 951 -29.66 19.91 -24.09
N ARG A 952 -30.55 20.65 -23.41
CA ARG A 952 -30.45 20.88 -21.97
C ARG A 952 -30.52 19.55 -21.22
N ALA A 953 -29.67 19.41 -20.22
CA ALA A 953 -29.68 18.25 -19.34
C ALA A 953 -30.97 18.17 -18.49
N VAL A 954 -31.58 19.33 -18.21
CA VAL A 954 -32.82 19.49 -17.45
C VAL A 954 -33.83 20.23 -18.33
N LYS A 955 -35.01 19.65 -18.50
CA LYS A 955 -36.11 20.20 -19.28
C LYS A 955 -37.10 20.88 -18.32
N PRO A 956 -37.04 22.20 -18.13
CA PRO A 956 -37.99 22.90 -17.26
C PRO A 956 -39.40 22.86 -17.86
N PRO A 957 -40.45 22.81 -17.04
CA PRO A 957 -41.83 22.98 -17.51
C PRO A 957 -41.98 24.41 -18.05
N LEU A 958 -42.44 24.54 -19.29
CA LEU A 958 -42.65 25.85 -19.93
C LEU A 958 -44.08 26.38 -19.70
N ASN A 959 -45.02 25.49 -19.36
CA ASN A 959 -46.38 25.83 -18.97
C ASN A 959 -46.67 25.35 -17.54
N PRO A 960 -46.81 26.26 -16.55
CA PRO A 960 -47.14 25.89 -15.17
C PRO A 960 -48.65 25.75 -14.89
N TYR A 961 -49.53 25.92 -15.90
CA TYR A 961 -50.98 25.84 -15.76
C TYR A 961 -51.60 24.60 -16.42
N ALA A 962 -50.79 23.57 -16.66
CA ALA A 962 -51.23 22.26 -17.11
C ALA A 962 -51.11 21.22 -15.99
#